data_AF-A0ABD3DM11-F1
#
_entry.id   AF-A0ABD3DM11-F1
#
_cell.length_a   1.000
_cell.length_b   1.000
_cell.length_c   1.000
_cell.angle_alpha   90.00
_cell.angle_beta   90.00
_cell.angle_gamma   90.00
#
_symmetry.space_group_name_H-M   'P 1'
#
loop_
_entity.id
_entity.type
_entity.pdbx_description
1 polymer ?
#
loop_
_entity_poly.entity_id
_entity_poly.type
_entity_poly.pdbx_seq_one_letter_code
_entity_poly.pdbx_strand_id
1 'polypeptide(L)'
;MAMEKSDVGYDAVVVGSGYGGSVAACRMSMAGFKVCLLEKGRKWEARDFPTDCFEMLSAVRLENRNLGLDLGSKHALFQLHVQGDALAATACGLGGGSLVNAGVMLPTTVRARRDPKWPKQWEEDWDTCEASASEMLRVQSVPTKFWNSKIMEGIVGPEYDKDPIKLSVNFDIEKLSDSRANGSCLACGNCLSGCPYNAKNSTDKTYLVSAIQAGCTIKTECEVQYIVRNYRDDSCKDDGGFKRRSPSRRWLVFLNEFHYIEADIVILSAGVFGTAKILFQSQLRGLRVSHKLGSGLSCNGNYVAYLARSPARLNASGLDKKHFPNIAFQERPGPSISSSYTSSLGFTIQSAVIPKSYPSFLFKGITTYECQSVHGFLYNFTYLLKHVLSLNQGQDMVLNAIGHDDANGKIKFEKDTNQISFHPPHDRLLPRKVEALRKLAKKLGGVLFVPRLRSTSVHLLGGCVASQDLSSGVCDPDGKVFDTSSPTGTYPGLYICDASLIPCSIGINPCLTIASAAEHVSRRLVRDNINDNVKNVGIFVVGEETKRCNSIVTTTEIMRGQVGGMACTAYLKLRFDDILRGEVGGYIECRAIETDKMYVIRGEVDLCVTDVKTPYTQYMHYYLVVGASSGSRYVLEGRKIMNPYLLGMYVWRESTTLNVTLRKISDNMMVDEETMCVKGKLRVSLFELVKSICALRGGYDRFKFIYRLMESLFRTYIVQAPRGSLIHSTPTNLARPEPYPNSTTHEIKTEDDLTIHCQHWECSQLKQDKRKYPVLLINGYATESYCLPTEKNDLIRTLLKDGHDVWLLHARVHWSICSNQFSVEDIGKFDIPAAMNKIIEFYGESIKVHVIAHCVGGLAIHISLMGGHVSAEYIASLCCTNSSMFYKLTISSSVKMWLPLVPMSMAILGKKNILPMLQESTTSFRHRLLKSIARLMPRYEKCPFDECQVFSGIFGNAYWHENISNAMHHWMNKENLPKLPMSAFRHLRKICNAGFIVDRNGNNSYLIHPERMALPTLYMSGGRTLLVTPETSFLANKYMKMHQPGYRHERVVVDGFGHSDLLIGEKSDEIVFPHVLKHVELAEEEIGSGYLRSRRECDEGVKESLAWSVDLYEDEGGFGSWGFCLVIGIVLVVILFRLFFLSIFCL
;
A
#
# COMPACT_ATOMS: atom_id res chain seq x y z
N MET A 1 21.37 -5.79 15.70
CA MET A 1 22.44 -5.01 15.06
C MET A 1 21.84 -3.68 14.67
N ALA A 2 22.25 -2.59 15.34
CA ALA A 2 21.73 -1.26 15.05
C ALA A 2 22.25 -0.83 13.68
N MET A 3 21.34 -0.63 12.71
CA MET A 3 21.69 0.02 11.45
C MET A 3 21.87 1.50 11.75
N GLU A 4 23.11 1.99 11.70
CA GLU A 4 23.38 3.42 11.56
C GLU A 4 22.64 3.92 10.32
N LYS A 5 21.66 4.81 10.53
CA LYS A 5 21.09 5.63 9.45
C LYS A 5 22.20 6.56 8.98
N SER A 6 22.91 6.17 7.92
CA SER A 6 23.74 7.10 7.18
C SER A 6 22.81 8.08 6.47
N ASP A 7 22.68 9.30 7.01
CA ASP A 7 21.76 10.37 6.58
C ASP A 7 22.10 10.96 5.18
N VAL A 8 22.85 10.24 4.35
CA VAL A 8 23.26 10.66 3.01
C VAL A 8 23.23 9.46 2.07
N GLY A 9 22.26 9.43 1.13
CA GLY A 9 22.15 8.41 0.08
C GLY A 9 23.43 8.21 -0.73
N TYR A 10 23.53 7.09 -1.44
CA TYR A 10 24.70 6.74 -2.25
C TYR A 10 24.52 7.19 -3.70
N ASP A 11 25.62 7.41 -4.42
CA ASP A 11 25.51 7.63 -5.86
C ASP A 11 25.21 6.30 -6.56
N ALA A 12 25.83 5.21 -6.09
CA ALA A 12 25.59 3.87 -6.58
C ALA A 12 25.49 2.81 -5.47
N VAL A 13 24.55 1.88 -5.65
CA VAL A 13 24.43 0.65 -4.86
C VAL A 13 24.73 -0.56 -5.75
N VAL A 14 25.69 -1.38 -5.33
CA VAL A 14 26.04 -2.65 -5.98
C VAL A 14 25.50 -3.80 -5.14
N VAL A 15 24.71 -4.68 -5.75
CA VAL A 15 24.08 -5.81 -5.06
C VAL A 15 24.81 -7.10 -5.41
N GLY A 16 25.52 -7.68 -4.44
CA GLY A 16 26.33 -8.89 -4.59
C GLY A 16 27.82 -8.60 -4.81
N SER A 17 28.67 -9.46 -4.26
CA SER A 17 30.13 -9.27 -4.21
C SER A 17 30.95 -10.28 -5.04
N GLY A 18 30.30 -11.00 -5.96
CA GLY A 18 30.98 -11.89 -6.91
C GLY A 18 31.82 -11.13 -7.94
N TYR A 19 32.26 -11.81 -8.99
CA TYR A 19 33.07 -11.22 -10.07
C TYR A 19 32.52 -9.89 -10.58
N GLY A 20 31.26 -9.90 -11.03
CA GLY A 20 30.56 -8.71 -11.53
C GLY A 20 30.56 -7.52 -10.59
N GLY A 21 30.00 -7.70 -9.40
CA GLY A 21 29.82 -6.65 -8.41
C GLY A 21 31.13 -6.14 -7.85
N SER A 22 32.14 -7.01 -7.71
CA SER A 22 33.48 -6.58 -7.29
C SER A 22 34.15 -5.67 -8.32
N VAL A 23 34.02 -5.98 -9.62
CA VAL A 23 34.52 -5.13 -10.72
C VAL A 23 33.77 -3.80 -10.73
N ALA A 24 32.43 -3.84 -10.72
CA ALA A 24 31.59 -2.64 -10.74
C ALA A 24 31.87 -1.70 -9.56
N ALA A 25 31.90 -2.24 -8.34
CA ALA A 25 32.22 -1.44 -7.16
C ALA A 25 33.63 -0.84 -7.23
N CYS A 26 34.62 -1.62 -7.66
CA CYS A 26 35.99 -1.13 -7.82
C CYS A 26 36.08 0.02 -8.83
N ARG A 27 35.53 -0.16 -10.04
CA ARG A 27 35.64 0.85 -11.11
C ARG A 27 34.86 2.12 -10.78
N MET A 28 33.67 2.00 -10.21
CA MET A 28 32.89 3.16 -9.80
C MET A 28 33.55 3.93 -8.65
N SER A 29 34.05 3.24 -7.62
CA SER A 29 34.76 3.92 -6.52
C SER A 29 36.05 4.58 -7.00
N MET A 30 36.82 3.92 -7.87
CA MET A 30 38.01 4.53 -8.48
C MET A 30 37.69 5.76 -9.34
N ALA A 31 36.48 5.82 -9.91
CA ALA A 31 35.98 6.99 -10.64
C ALA A 31 35.40 8.09 -9.74
N GLY A 32 35.47 7.93 -8.40
CA GLY A 32 35.06 8.96 -7.42
C GLY A 32 33.61 8.90 -6.97
N PHE A 33 32.84 7.89 -7.37
CA PHE A 33 31.44 7.74 -6.92
C PHE A 33 31.37 7.25 -5.47
N LYS A 34 30.37 7.74 -4.71
CA LYS A 34 30.05 7.20 -3.39
C LYS A 34 29.28 5.88 -3.54
N VAL A 35 29.98 4.75 -3.41
CA VAL A 35 29.44 3.40 -3.65
C VAL A 35 29.14 2.65 -2.35
N CYS A 36 27.99 1.99 -2.28
CA CYS A 36 27.70 0.96 -1.28
C CYS A 36 27.54 -0.41 -1.94
N LEU A 37 28.35 -1.39 -1.52
CA LEU A 37 28.18 -2.79 -1.90
C LEU A 37 27.43 -3.55 -0.80
N LEU A 38 26.38 -4.26 -1.20
CA LEU A 38 25.53 -5.08 -0.32
C LEU A 38 25.75 -6.56 -0.62
N GLU A 39 26.15 -7.35 0.39
CA GLU A 39 26.37 -8.80 0.26
C GLU A 39 25.46 -9.55 1.25
N LYS A 40 24.77 -10.60 0.76
CA LYS A 40 23.88 -11.44 1.56
C LYS A 40 24.65 -12.32 2.55
N GLY A 41 25.81 -12.84 2.14
CA GLY A 41 26.65 -13.68 2.97
C GLY A 41 27.51 -12.88 3.96
N ARG A 42 28.20 -13.60 4.84
CA ARG A 42 29.21 -13.03 5.74
C ARG A 42 30.57 -12.92 5.06
N LYS A 43 31.52 -12.24 5.71
CA LYS A 43 32.94 -12.34 5.36
C LYS A 43 33.49 -13.68 5.85
N TRP A 44 34.22 -14.37 4.97
CA TRP A 44 34.91 -15.64 5.28
C TRP A 44 36.41 -15.40 5.34
N GLU A 45 37.04 -15.78 6.44
CA GLU A 45 38.50 -15.75 6.55
C GLU A 45 39.11 -17.13 6.31
N ALA A 46 40.43 -17.19 6.08
CA ALA A 46 41.11 -18.44 5.74
C ALA A 46 40.84 -19.57 6.76
N ARG A 47 40.77 -19.23 8.05
CA ARG A 47 40.45 -20.16 9.14
C ARG A 47 39.00 -20.66 9.16
N ASP A 48 38.10 -19.98 8.47
CA ASP A 48 36.67 -20.30 8.46
C ASP A 48 36.31 -21.35 7.38
N PHE A 49 37.21 -21.59 6.41
CA PHE A 49 36.95 -22.51 5.32
C PHE A 49 37.01 -23.95 5.80
N PRO A 50 36.00 -24.79 5.44
CA PRO A 50 35.93 -26.16 5.93
C PRO A 50 37.17 -27.00 5.59
N THR A 51 37.75 -27.60 6.63
CA THR A 51 38.88 -28.53 6.53
C THR A 51 38.47 -29.99 6.77
N ASP A 52 37.30 -30.22 7.38
CA ASP A 52 36.71 -31.55 7.56
C ASP A 52 35.23 -31.65 7.11
N CYS A 53 34.69 -32.86 7.19
CA CYS A 53 33.34 -33.20 6.74
C CYS A 53 32.22 -32.56 7.58
N PHE A 54 32.41 -32.38 8.89
CA PHE A 54 31.39 -31.79 9.76
C PHE A 54 31.30 -30.28 9.53
N GLU A 55 32.46 -29.62 9.41
CA GLU A 55 32.53 -28.21 9.03
C GLU A 55 31.84 -27.99 7.67
N MET A 56 32.10 -28.85 6.69
CA MET A 56 31.45 -28.79 5.36
C MET A 56 29.93 -28.88 5.47
N LEU A 57 29.39 -29.82 6.25
CA LEU A 57 27.94 -29.98 6.42
C LEU A 57 27.28 -28.73 7.03
N SER A 58 27.97 -28.04 7.94
CA SER A 58 27.47 -26.78 8.52
C SER A 58 27.57 -25.58 7.55
N ALA A 59 28.46 -25.66 6.55
CA ALA A 59 28.66 -24.65 5.52
C ALA A 59 27.77 -24.84 4.28
N VAL A 60 26.86 -25.82 4.28
CA VAL A 60 25.96 -26.11 3.16
C VAL A 60 24.51 -25.77 3.52
N ARG A 61 23.82 -25.10 2.59
CA ARG A 61 22.36 -24.97 2.55
C ARG A 61 21.82 -25.76 1.37
N LEU A 62 20.83 -26.61 1.63
CA LEU A 62 20.16 -27.43 0.63
C LEU A 62 18.70 -26.99 0.49
N GLU A 63 18.31 -26.60 -0.72
CA GLU A 63 16.94 -26.32 -1.12
C GLU A 63 16.50 -27.38 -2.12
N ASN A 64 15.70 -28.35 -1.67
CA ASN A 64 15.21 -29.44 -2.50
C ASN A 64 13.72 -29.22 -2.79
N ARG A 65 13.44 -28.74 -4.01
CA ARG A 65 12.07 -28.45 -4.46
C ARG A 65 11.26 -29.72 -4.75
N ASN A 66 11.91 -30.84 -5.08
CA ASN A 66 11.22 -32.11 -5.31
C ASN A 66 10.58 -32.66 -4.02
N LEU A 67 11.20 -32.39 -2.87
CA LEU A 67 10.73 -32.86 -1.55
C LEU A 67 10.10 -31.74 -0.71
N GLY A 68 10.16 -30.48 -1.16
CA GLY A 68 9.70 -29.32 -0.38
C GLY A 68 10.52 -29.05 0.88
N LEU A 69 11.81 -29.41 0.89
CA LEU A 69 12.69 -29.34 2.06
C LEU A 69 13.78 -28.28 1.89
N ASP A 70 13.90 -27.37 2.87
CA ASP A 70 14.99 -26.40 2.99
C ASP A 70 15.79 -26.69 4.29
N LEU A 71 17.07 -27.03 4.17
CA LEU A 71 17.96 -27.36 5.30
C LEU A 71 19.21 -26.45 5.30
N GLY A 72 19.70 -26.08 6.48
CA GLY A 72 20.92 -25.28 6.65
C GLY A 72 20.70 -23.75 6.65
N SER A 73 21.74 -23.02 7.07
CA SER A 73 21.70 -21.57 7.27
C SER A 73 21.59 -20.79 5.96
N LYS A 74 20.82 -19.69 5.95
CA LYS A 74 20.73 -18.76 4.80
C LYS A 74 22.07 -18.07 4.46
N HIS A 75 23.00 -18.04 5.40
CA HIS A 75 24.34 -17.47 5.25
C HIS A 75 25.43 -18.55 5.06
N ALA A 76 25.03 -19.81 4.84
CA ALA A 76 25.96 -20.90 4.55
C ALA A 76 26.73 -20.65 3.25
N LEU A 77 28.01 -21.03 3.21
CA LEU A 77 28.91 -20.77 2.10
C LEU A 77 28.40 -21.37 0.77
N PHE A 78 27.88 -22.60 0.81
CA PHE A 78 27.34 -23.29 -0.36
C PHE A 78 25.82 -23.27 -0.34
N GLN A 79 25.22 -22.91 -1.46
CA GLN A 79 23.78 -22.91 -1.69
C GLN A 79 23.49 -23.93 -2.80
N LEU A 80 22.86 -25.06 -2.43
CA LEU A 80 22.53 -26.16 -3.34
C LEU A 80 21.03 -26.11 -3.66
N HIS A 81 20.70 -25.98 -4.94
CA HIS A 81 19.34 -25.96 -5.45
C HIS A 81 19.08 -27.25 -6.25
N VAL A 82 18.19 -28.09 -5.76
CA VAL A 82 17.80 -29.36 -6.40
C VAL A 82 16.38 -29.26 -6.91
N GLN A 83 16.20 -29.45 -8.21
CA GLN A 83 14.89 -29.39 -8.86
C GLN A 83 14.82 -30.31 -10.08
N GLY A 84 13.77 -31.13 -10.16
CA GLY A 84 13.60 -32.16 -11.18
C GLY A 84 14.82 -33.08 -11.21
N ASP A 85 15.44 -33.18 -12.37
CA ASP A 85 16.68 -33.91 -12.64
C ASP A 85 17.92 -32.99 -12.72
N ALA A 86 17.90 -31.83 -12.06
CA ALA A 86 18.99 -30.86 -12.04
C ALA A 86 19.46 -30.48 -10.63
N LEU A 87 20.76 -30.22 -10.50
CA LEU A 87 21.39 -29.59 -9.34
C LEU A 87 22.19 -28.37 -9.77
N ALA A 88 21.96 -27.25 -9.10
CA ALA A 88 22.71 -26.02 -9.27
C ALA A 88 23.35 -25.64 -7.93
N ALA A 89 24.64 -25.31 -7.95
CA ALA A 89 25.38 -24.92 -6.74
C ALA A 89 25.98 -23.52 -6.90
N THR A 90 25.69 -22.65 -5.93
CA THR A 90 26.22 -21.28 -5.88
C THR A 90 26.90 -21.00 -4.54
N ALA A 91 27.69 -19.93 -4.46
CA ALA A 91 28.37 -19.54 -3.23
C ALA A 91 27.75 -18.27 -2.62
N CYS A 92 27.80 -18.15 -1.29
CA CYS A 92 27.26 -17.03 -0.52
C CYS A 92 28.31 -16.51 0.48
N GLY A 93 28.77 -15.27 0.31
CA GLY A 93 29.84 -14.69 1.10
C GLY A 93 30.51 -13.52 0.38
N LEU A 94 31.24 -12.68 1.13
CA LEU A 94 31.98 -11.54 0.56
C LEU A 94 33.08 -12.03 -0.40
N GLY A 95 32.83 -11.95 -1.70
CA GLY A 95 33.65 -12.51 -2.79
C GLY A 95 32.90 -13.50 -3.69
N GLY A 96 31.69 -13.94 -3.29
CA GLY A 96 30.83 -14.84 -4.04
C GLY A 96 31.51 -16.14 -4.47
N GLY A 97 31.28 -16.55 -5.72
CA GLY A 97 31.84 -17.79 -6.29
C GLY A 97 33.38 -17.86 -6.31
N SER A 98 34.07 -16.71 -6.27
CA SER A 98 35.54 -16.69 -6.24
C SER A 98 36.11 -17.34 -4.97
N LEU A 99 35.35 -17.32 -3.87
CA LEU A 99 35.74 -17.92 -2.59
C LEU A 99 35.89 -19.44 -2.68
N VAL A 100 35.12 -20.12 -3.53
CA VAL A 100 35.02 -21.60 -3.57
C VAL A 100 35.27 -22.22 -4.94
N ASN A 101 35.53 -21.43 -5.99
CA ASN A 101 35.94 -22.01 -7.27
C ASN A 101 37.40 -22.52 -7.25
N ALA A 102 37.79 -23.22 -8.32
CA ALA A 102 39.16 -23.71 -8.50
C ALA A 102 40.16 -22.62 -8.93
N GLY A 103 39.73 -21.38 -9.13
CA GLY A 103 40.55 -20.27 -9.60
C GLY A 103 40.94 -20.32 -11.08
N VAL A 104 40.33 -21.19 -11.90
CA VAL A 104 40.64 -21.35 -13.33
C VAL A 104 40.20 -20.11 -14.13
N MET A 105 41.15 -19.50 -14.83
CA MET A 105 40.96 -18.28 -15.64
C MET A 105 41.38 -18.56 -17.09
N LEU A 106 40.41 -18.99 -17.90
CA LEU A 106 40.63 -19.28 -19.32
C LEU A 106 40.06 -18.15 -20.19
N PRO A 107 40.79 -17.72 -21.24
CA PRO A 107 40.30 -16.74 -22.21
C PRO A 107 38.99 -17.15 -22.85
N THR A 108 38.14 -16.17 -23.14
CA THR A 108 36.82 -16.44 -23.75
C THR A 108 36.99 -17.06 -25.14
N THR A 109 36.35 -18.21 -25.38
CA THR A 109 36.56 -18.96 -26.61
C THR A 109 36.08 -18.19 -27.84
N VAL A 110 36.82 -18.30 -28.96
CA VAL A 110 36.40 -17.72 -30.25
C VAL A 110 35.02 -18.25 -30.67
N ARG A 111 34.72 -19.51 -30.34
CA ARG A 111 33.42 -20.11 -30.60
C ARG A 111 32.29 -19.39 -29.85
N ALA A 112 32.46 -19.07 -28.57
CA ALA A 112 31.47 -18.32 -27.80
C ALA A 112 31.30 -16.90 -28.34
N ARG A 113 32.40 -16.21 -28.69
CA ARG A 113 32.36 -14.85 -29.26
C ARG A 113 31.68 -14.79 -30.63
N ARG A 114 31.69 -15.88 -31.39
CA ARG A 114 31.01 -15.99 -32.70
C ARG A 114 29.57 -16.51 -32.60
N ASP A 115 29.06 -16.78 -31.41
CA ASP A 115 27.66 -17.16 -31.24
C ASP A 115 26.76 -15.99 -31.69
N PRO A 116 25.69 -16.22 -32.48
CA PRO A 116 24.80 -15.14 -32.92
C PRO A 116 24.17 -14.33 -31.78
N LYS A 117 24.07 -14.91 -30.57
CA LYS A 117 23.56 -14.24 -29.37
C LYS A 117 24.61 -13.36 -28.69
N TRP A 118 25.89 -13.50 -29.05
CA TRP A 118 26.97 -12.70 -28.48
C TRP A 118 26.78 -11.22 -28.84
N PRO A 119 26.81 -10.28 -27.88
CA PRO A 119 26.61 -8.87 -28.17
C PRO A 119 27.77 -8.29 -28.99
N LYS A 120 27.45 -7.70 -30.15
CA LYS A 120 28.46 -7.10 -31.05
C LYS A 120 29.26 -5.98 -30.39
N GLN A 121 28.62 -5.20 -29.52
CA GLN A 121 29.24 -4.10 -28.78
C GLN A 121 30.39 -4.57 -27.87
N TRP A 122 30.36 -5.82 -27.41
CA TRP A 122 31.44 -6.38 -26.61
C TRP A 122 32.70 -6.57 -27.43
N GLU A 123 32.61 -6.78 -28.74
CA GLU A 123 33.79 -6.95 -29.61
C GLU A 123 34.68 -5.70 -29.68
N GLU A 124 34.13 -4.51 -29.38
CA GLU A 124 34.85 -3.23 -29.47
C GLU A 124 36.04 -3.14 -28.49
N ASP A 125 35.90 -3.69 -27.28
CA ASP A 125 36.89 -3.57 -26.21
C ASP A 125 37.13 -4.87 -25.42
N TRP A 126 36.57 -6.01 -25.85
CA TRP A 126 36.66 -7.29 -25.13
C TRP A 126 38.08 -7.66 -24.71
N ASP A 127 39.04 -7.59 -25.65
CA ASP A 127 40.42 -8.01 -25.38
C ASP A 127 41.10 -7.09 -24.34
N THR A 128 40.72 -5.80 -24.32
CA THR A 128 41.18 -4.84 -23.29
C THR A 128 40.56 -5.15 -21.93
N CYS A 129 39.26 -5.44 -21.91
CA CYS A 129 38.54 -5.82 -20.69
C CYS A 129 39.07 -7.13 -20.11
N GLU A 130 39.33 -8.13 -20.95
CA GLU A 130 39.87 -9.43 -20.55
C GLU A 130 41.31 -9.31 -20.03
N ALA A 131 42.14 -8.47 -20.66
CA ALA A 131 43.47 -8.14 -20.16
C ALA A 131 43.41 -7.46 -18.78
N SER A 132 42.54 -6.45 -18.62
CA SER A 132 42.38 -5.75 -17.33
C SER A 132 41.88 -6.67 -16.22
N ALA A 133 40.92 -7.54 -16.53
CA ALA A 133 40.44 -8.55 -15.60
C ALA A 133 41.52 -9.56 -15.21
N SER A 134 42.34 -9.99 -16.18
CA SER A 134 43.45 -10.92 -15.94
C SER A 134 44.52 -10.32 -15.01
N GLU A 135 44.81 -9.03 -15.19
CA GLU A 135 45.76 -8.31 -14.34
C GLU A 135 45.24 -8.14 -12.91
N MET A 136 44.01 -7.64 -12.75
CA MET A 136 43.39 -7.45 -11.44
C MET A 136 43.25 -8.76 -10.66
N LEU A 137 42.90 -9.86 -11.34
CA LEU A 137 42.79 -11.19 -10.76
C LEU A 137 44.14 -11.89 -10.55
N ARG A 138 45.26 -11.24 -10.92
CA ARG A 138 46.63 -11.76 -10.78
C ARG A 138 46.75 -13.17 -11.33
N VAL A 139 46.36 -13.33 -12.60
CA VAL A 139 46.33 -14.63 -13.27
C VAL A 139 47.76 -15.11 -13.53
N GLN A 140 48.10 -16.29 -12.99
CA GLN A 140 49.42 -16.90 -13.08
C GLN A 140 49.36 -18.28 -13.76
N SER A 141 50.44 -18.65 -14.45
CA SER A 141 50.63 -20.02 -14.94
C SER A 141 51.00 -20.95 -13.79
N VAL A 142 50.58 -22.21 -13.87
CA VAL A 142 50.96 -23.21 -12.88
C VAL A 142 52.48 -23.46 -12.96
N PRO A 143 53.25 -23.33 -11.86
CA PRO A 143 54.72 -23.30 -11.90
C PRO A 143 55.37 -24.67 -12.17
N THR A 144 54.64 -25.76 -11.90
CA THR A 144 55.13 -27.12 -12.11
C THR A 144 53.98 -28.04 -12.51
N LYS A 145 54.34 -29.20 -13.04
CA LYS A 145 53.38 -30.22 -13.45
C LYS A 145 53.12 -31.18 -12.30
N PHE A 146 51.92 -31.09 -11.73
CA PHE A 146 51.47 -31.97 -10.64
C PHE A 146 51.16 -33.39 -11.13
N TRP A 147 51.14 -34.33 -10.20
CA TRP A 147 51.00 -35.76 -10.47
C TRP A 147 49.73 -36.11 -11.27
N ASN A 148 48.58 -35.57 -10.89
CA ASN A 148 47.32 -35.79 -11.60
C ASN A 148 47.36 -35.34 -13.07
N SER A 149 47.99 -34.19 -13.35
CA SER A 149 48.18 -33.65 -14.69
C SER A 149 49.10 -34.54 -15.54
N LYS A 150 50.18 -35.08 -14.95
CA LYS A 150 51.08 -36.05 -15.63
C LYS A 150 50.34 -37.31 -16.08
N ILE A 151 49.50 -37.87 -15.21
CA ILE A 151 48.73 -39.07 -15.52
C ILE A 151 47.70 -38.80 -16.62
N MET A 152 46.97 -37.68 -16.53
CA MET A 152 45.96 -37.34 -17.53
C MET A 152 46.57 -37.13 -18.92
N GLU A 153 47.72 -36.44 -19.01
CA GLU A 153 48.37 -36.19 -20.30
C GLU A 153 48.84 -37.48 -20.99
N GLY A 154 49.29 -38.48 -20.22
CA GLY A 154 49.70 -39.76 -20.77
C GLY A 154 48.53 -40.65 -21.26
N ILE A 155 47.29 -40.30 -20.92
CA ILE A 155 46.10 -41.13 -21.16
C ILE A 155 45.17 -40.51 -22.21
N VAL A 156 45.07 -39.19 -22.21
CA VAL A 156 44.29 -38.42 -23.18
C VAL A 156 44.88 -38.67 -24.58
N GLY A 157 44.01 -39.00 -25.54
CA GLY A 157 44.42 -39.32 -26.91
C GLY A 157 44.72 -38.07 -27.76
N PRO A 158 45.27 -38.24 -28.97
CA PRO A 158 45.58 -37.12 -29.88
C PRO A 158 44.35 -36.32 -30.32
N GLU A 159 43.14 -36.83 -30.11
CA GLU A 159 41.87 -36.15 -30.40
C GLU A 159 41.51 -35.00 -29.44
N TYR A 160 42.37 -34.71 -28.47
CA TYR A 160 42.22 -33.61 -27.52
C TYR A 160 43.42 -32.66 -27.58
N ASP A 161 43.12 -31.38 -27.64
CA ASP A 161 44.11 -30.32 -27.51
C ASP A 161 44.33 -29.98 -26.03
N LYS A 162 45.59 -29.81 -25.64
CA LYS A 162 45.95 -29.42 -24.28
C LYS A 162 45.85 -27.92 -24.13
N ASP A 163 45.03 -27.47 -23.18
CA ASP A 163 44.90 -26.05 -22.86
C ASP A 163 45.87 -25.67 -21.73
N PRO A 164 46.72 -24.64 -21.92
CA PRO A 164 47.54 -24.12 -20.83
C PRO A 164 46.64 -23.47 -19.77
N ILE A 165 46.51 -24.12 -18.62
CA ILE A 165 45.72 -23.57 -17.51
C ILE A 165 46.45 -22.40 -16.87
N LYS A 166 45.72 -21.29 -16.73
CA LYS A 166 46.08 -20.19 -15.86
C LYS A 166 45.12 -20.11 -14.68
N LEU A 167 45.65 -19.76 -13.51
CA LEU A 167 44.92 -19.72 -12.25
C LEU A 167 45.06 -18.36 -11.56
N SER A 168 44.00 -17.91 -10.89
CA SER A 168 44.02 -16.79 -9.95
C SER A 168 44.44 -17.28 -8.56
N VAL A 169 45.68 -17.73 -8.45
CA VAL A 169 46.31 -18.31 -7.26
C VAL A 169 47.72 -17.76 -7.15
N ASN A 170 48.15 -17.39 -5.94
CA ASN A 170 49.51 -16.93 -5.70
C ASN A 170 50.49 -18.10 -5.64
N PHE A 171 51.41 -18.18 -6.60
CA PHE A 171 52.49 -19.16 -6.64
C PHE A 171 53.87 -18.58 -6.26
N ASP A 172 53.95 -17.28 -5.98
CA ASP A 172 55.20 -16.62 -5.63
C ASP A 172 55.68 -17.03 -4.22
N ILE A 173 56.99 -17.24 -4.05
CA ILE A 173 57.60 -17.59 -2.75
C ILE A 173 57.73 -16.32 -1.91
N GLU A 174 57.06 -16.26 -0.75
CA GLU A 174 57.13 -15.11 0.16
C GLU A 174 58.57 -14.82 0.63
N LYS A 175 59.05 -13.59 0.41
CA LYS A 175 60.00 -12.96 1.33
C LYS A 175 59.19 -12.51 2.56
N LEU A 176 59.58 -13.00 3.73
CA LEU A 176 58.89 -12.98 5.04
C LEU A 176 58.61 -11.58 5.67
N SER A 177 58.48 -10.49 4.91
CA SER A 177 58.54 -9.13 5.49
C SER A 177 57.29 -8.26 5.42
N ASP A 178 56.11 -8.75 5.01
CA ASP A 178 54.89 -7.93 5.00
C ASP A 178 53.68 -8.62 5.64
N SER A 179 53.14 -8.01 6.69
CA SER A 179 51.99 -8.50 7.49
C SER A 179 50.64 -8.44 6.74
N ARG A 180 50.64 -8.03 5.46
CA ARG A 180 49.48 -7.99 4.54
C ARG A 180 49.60 -8.95 3.35
N ALA A 181 50.64 -9.79 3.29
CA ALA A 181 50.92 -10.63 2.14
C ALA A 181 49.90 -11.80 1.99
N ASN A 182 49.46 -12.03 0.74
CA ASN A 182 48.72 -13.24 0.39
C ASN A 182 49.68 -14.44 0.50
N GLY A 183 49.30 -15.47 1.27
CA GLY A 183 50.12 -16.67 1.43
C GLY A 183 50.42 -17.35 0.08
N SER A 184 51.56 -18.03 -0.01
CA SER A 184 51.90 -18.82 -1.21
C SER A 184 51.10 -20.13 -1.27
N CYS A 185 50.79 -20.61 -2.49
CA CYS A 185 50.04 -21.85 -2.67
C CYS A 185 50.83 -23.06 -2.16
N LEU A 186 50.21 -23.87 -1.31
CA LEU A 186 50.82 -25.08 -0.73
C LEU A 186 50.51 -26.36 -1.52
N ALA A 187 49.83 -26.26 -2.66
CA ALA A 187 49.41 -27.38 -3.51
C ALA A 187 48.52 -28.43 -2.78
N CYS A 188 47.64 -27.96 -1.91
CA CYS A 188 46.85 -28.80 -1.00
C CYS A 188 45.57 -29.41 -1.60
N GLY A 189 45.09 -28.97 -2.76
CA GLY A 189 43.88 -29.51 -3.40
C GLY A 189 42.54 -29.06 -2.83
N ASN A 190 42.50 -28.22 -1.79
CA ASN A 190 41.27 -27.81 -1.10
C ASN A 190 40.61 -26.53 -1.68
N CYS A 191 40.92 -26.10 -2.90
CA CYS A 191 40.43 -24.83 -3.45
C CYS A 191 38.90 -24.78 -3.54
N LEU A 192 38.26 -25.93 -3.81
CA LEU A 192 36.80 -26.05 -3.99
C LEU A 192 36.00 -25.91 -2.69
N SER A 193 36.62 -26.11 -1.52
CA SER A 193 36.02 -25.82 -0.20
C SER A 193 36.31 -24.40 0.29
N GLY A 194 37.04 -23.61 -0.49
CA GLY A 194 37.68 -22.37 -0.07
C GLY A 194 39.09 -22.59 0.47
N CYS A 195 39.99 -21.63 0.26
CA CYS A 195 41.42 -21.81 0.49
C CYS A 195 41.80 -21.53 1.96
N PRO A 196 42.15 -22.55 2.76
CA PRO A 196 42.44 -22.36 4.18
C PRO A 196 43.81 -21.74 4.46
N TYR A 197 44.63 -21.56 3.42
CA TYR A 197 46.00 -21.06 3.52
C TYR A 197 46.18 -19.70 2.85
N ASN A 198 45.08 -18.99 2.61
CA ASN A 198 45.06 -17.64 2.08
C ASN A 198 45.68 -17.43 0.68
N ALA A 199 46.00 -18.48 -0.07
CA ALA A 199 46.75 -18.40 -1.33
C ALA A 199 45.93 -18.13 -2.60
N LYS A 200 44.61 -18.28 -2.54
CA LYS A 200 43.73 -17.97 -3.67
C LYS A 200 43.49 -16.45 -3.76
N ASN A 201 43.67 -15.88 -4.95
CA ASN A 201 43.45 -14.46 -5.26
C ASN A 201 41.97 -14.20 -5.56
N SER A 202 41.09 -14.56 -4.63
CA SER A 202 39.65 -14.32 -4.73
C SER A 202 39.32 -12.81 -4.76
N THR A 203 38.09 -12.45 -5.15
CA THR A 203 37.72 -11.05 -5.41
C THR A 203 37.74 -10.18 -4.15
N ASP A 204 37.58 -10.78 -2.96
CA ASP A 204 37.78 -10.17 -1.64
C ASP A 204 39.22 -9.71 -1.38
N LYS A 205 40.19 -10.24 -2.11
CA LYS A 205 41.63 -9.92 -1.98
C LYS A 205 42.21 -9.18 -3.18
N THR A 206 41.40 -8.97 -4.21
CA THR A 206 41.78 -8.29 -5.44
C THR A 206 40.89 -7.06 -5.61
N TYR A 207 39.84 -7.14 -6.42
CA TYR A 207 38.94 -6.03 -6.73
C TYR A 207 38.35 -5.33 -5.50
N LEU A 208 37.85 -6.08 -4.51
CA LEU A 208 37.21 -5.48 -3.34
C LEU A 208 38.19 -4.73 -2.44
N VAL A 209 39.46 -5.15 -2.39
CA VAL A 209 40.51 -4.40 -1.68
C VAL A 209 40.71 -3.05 -2.33
N SER A 210 40.82 -3.01 -3.67
CA SER A 210 40.94 -1.76 -4.42
C SER A 210 39.68 -0.90 -4.30
N ALA A 211 38.48 -1.49 -4.28
CA ALA A 211 37.23 -0.78 -4.06
C ALA A 211 37.19 -0.10 -2.68
N ILE A 212 37.55 -0.83 -1.61
CA ILE A 212 37.62 -0.28 -0.25
C ILE A 212 38.65 0.86 -0.16
N GLN A 213 39.83 0.67 -0.76
CA GLN A 213 40.87 1.71 -0.82
C GLN A 213 40.40 2.97 -1.55
N ALA A 214 39.51 2.82 -2.53
CA ALA A 214 38.87 3.93 -3.25
C ALA A 214 37.60 4.48 -2.56
N GLY A 215 37.26 4.05 -1.34
CA GLY A 215 36.15 4.59 -0.54
C GLY A 215 34.82 3.83 -0.62
N CYS A 216 34.78 2.63 -1.20
CA CYS A 216 33.58 1.79 -1.23
C CYS A 216 33.16 1.35 0.18
N THR A 217 31.89 1.56 0.53
CA THR A 217 31.29 1.02 1.76
C THR A 217 30.76 -0.39 1.52
N ILE A 218 31.18 -1.38 2.30
CA ILE A 218 30.69 -2.77 2.17
C ILE A 218 29.81 -3.13 3.36
N LYS A 219 28.61 -3.66 3.10
CA LYS A 219 27.71 -4.22 4.12
C LYS A 219 27.43 -5.69 3.83
N THR A 220 27.88 -6.57 4.73
CA THR A 220 27.61 -8.01 4.68
C THR A 220 26.32 -8.37 5.41
N GLU A 221 25.85 -9.61 5.25
CA GLU A 221 24.60 -10.10 5.85
C GLU A 221 23.36 -9.24 5.51
N CYS A 222 23.41 -8.58 4.35
CA CYS A 222 22.38 -7.70 3.83
C CYS A 222 21.79 -8.29 2.54
N GLU A 223 20.66 -9.00 2.64
CA GLU A 223 19.95 -9.53 1.47
C GLU A 223 18.99 -8.48 0.89
N VAL A 224 19.30 -7.98 -0.31
CA VAL A 224 18.36 -7.16 -1.09
C VAL A 224 17.21 -8.03 -1.57
N GLN A 225 15.97 -7.60 -1.29
CA GLN A 225 14.76 -8.35 -1.64
C GLN A 225 14.16 -7.86 -2.97
N TYR A 226 14.12 -6.54 -3.16
CA TYR A 226 13.56 -5.89 -4.34
C TYR A 226 14.04 -4.44 -4.43
N ILE A 227 13.80 -3.82 -5.58
CA ILE A 227 14.08 -2.42 -5.84
C ILE A 227 12.81 -1.73 -6.34
N VAL A 228 12.67 -0.45 -6.03
CA VAL A 228 11.55 0.37 -6.49
C VAL A 228 12.08 1.71 -6.98
N ARG A 229 11.55 2.19 -8.11
CA ARG A 229 11.78 3.56 -8.55
C ARG A 229 11.07 4.55 -7.62
N ASN A 230 11.79 5.57 -7.18
CA ASN A 230 11.28 6.65 -6.35
C ASN A 230 10.55 7.66 -7.24
N TYR A 231 9.22 7.69 -7.18
CA TYR A 231 8.41 8.68 -7.90
C TYR A 231 8.08 9.80 -6.91
N ARG A 232 8.44 11.05 -7.23
CA ARG A 232 8.13 12.20 -6.38
C ARG A 232 6.62 12.41 -6.33
N ASP A 233 6.14 12.71 -5.12
CA ASP A 233 4.80 13.23 -4.90
C ASP A 233 4.93 14.76 -4.83
N ASP A 234 4.86 15.44 -5.98
CA ASP A 234 4.88 16.93 -6.04
C ASP A 234 3.54 17.54 -5.58
N SER A 235 2.61 16.74 -5.03
CA SER A 235 1.27 17.18 -4.62
C SER A 235 1.19 17.76 -3.19
N CYS A 236 2.25 17.62 -2.37
CA CYS A 236 2.30 18.27 -1.07
C CYS A 236 2.69 19.74 -1.22
N LYS A 237 1.69 20.60 -1.49
CA LYS A 237 1.82 22.05 -1.28
C LYS A 237 2.19 22.31 0.19
N ASP A 238 3.26 23.06 0.37
CA ASP A 238 3.79 23.50 1.66
C ASP A 238 2.72 24.23 2.49
N ASP A 239 2.27 23.61 3.57
CA ASP A 239 1.79 24.36 4.74
C ASP A 239 3.02 24.89 5.48
N GLY A 240 3.25 26.20 5.33
CA GLY A 240 4.41 26.98 5.77
C GLY A 240 5.24 26.41 6.93
N GLY A 241 6.47 26.00 6.62
CA GLY A 241 7.50 25.71 7.62
C GLY A 241 8.82 25.30 6.98
N PHE A 242 9.80 26.19 6.97
CA PHE A 242 11.16 26.01 6.44
C PHE A 242 11.83 24.68 6.90
N LYS A 243 11.87 23.67 6.02
CA LYS A 243 12.90 22.62 6.02
C LYS A 243 13.32 22.34 4.57
N ARG A 244 14.52 22.78 4.18
CA ARG A 244 15.20 22.37 2.95
C ARG A 244 15.31 20.83 2.93
N ARG A 245 14.44 20.14 2.20
CA ARG A 245 14.52 18.69 1.97
C ARG A 245 15.68 18.41 1.01
N SER A 246 16.62 17.56 1.41
CA SER A 246 17.66 17.02 0.52
C SER A 246 17.01 16.34 -0.70
N PRO A 247 17.59 16.45 -1.90
CA PRO A 247 17.02 15.82 -3.09
C PRO A 247 17.00 14.29 -2.91
N SER A 248 15.82 13.68 -2.95
CA SER A 248 15.68 12.22 -2.85
C SER A 248 16.28 11.54 -4.08
N ARG A 249 17.03 10.45 -3.88
CA ARG A 249 17.68 9.71 -4.98
C ARG A 249 16.67 8.89 -5.79
N ARG A 250 17.04 8.49 -7.01
CA ARG A 250 16.16 7.85 -8.01
C ARG A 250 15.58 6.48 -7.61
N TRP A 251 16.34 5.68 -6.88
CA TRP A 251 16.02 4.28 -6.58
C TRP A 251 16.00 4.02 -5.07
N LEU A 252 15.06 3.19 -4.64
CA LEU A 252 14.95 2.65 -3.30
C LEU A 252 15.30 1.15 -3.34
N VAL A 253 16.37 0.75 -2.63
CA VAL A 253 16.86 -0.63 -2.57
C VAL A 253 16.47 -1.25 -1.24
N PHE A 254 15.46 -2.13 -1.24
CA PHE A 254 14.86 -2.66 -0.02
C PHE A 254 15.58 -3.92 0.49
N LEU A 255 16.00 -3.88 1.76
CA LEU A 255 16.54 -5.01 2.52
C LEU A 255 15.44 -5.82 3.21
N ASN A 256 14.33 -5.17 3.52
CA ASN A 256 13.08 -5.75 3.97
C ASN A 256 11.96 -4.76 3.65
N GLU A 257 10.73 -5.03 4.08
CA GLU A 257 9.56 -4.19 3.79
C GLU A 257 9.56 -2.78 4.39
N PHE A 258 10.59 -2.44 5.17
CA PHE A 258 10.69 -1.15 5.85
C PHE A 258 12.07 -0.49 5.72
N HIS A 259 13.15 -1.28 5.61
CA HIS A 259 14.51 -0.77 5.49
C HIS A 259 14.92 -0.74 4.03
N TYR A 260 15.27 0.44 3.54
CA TYR A 260 15.79 0.65 2.21
C TYR A 260 17.00 1.60 2.21
N ILE A 261 17.76 1.56 1.12
CA ILE A 261 18.87 2.48 0.84
C ILE A 261 18.53 3.25 -0.43
N GLU A 262 18.76 4.56 -0.41
CA GLU A 262 18.54 5.45 -1.55
C GLU A 262 19.79 5.54 -2.44
N ALA A 263 19.61 5.41 -3.76
CA ALA A 263 20.69 5.52 -4.75
C ALA A 263 20.24 6.07 -6.10
N ASP A 264 21.13 6.69 -6.87
CA ASP A 264 20.83 7.12 -8.24
C ASP A 264 21.12 6.03 -9.28
N ILE A 265 22.08 5.15 -8.95
CA ILE A 265 22.49 4.00 -9.73
C ILE A 265 22.36 2.73 -8.89
N VAL A 266 21.77 1.68 -9.46
CA VAL A 266 21.68 0.35 -8.87
C VAL A 266 22.24 -0.66 -9.85
N ILE A 267 23.20 -1.47 -9.39
CA ILE A 267 23.87 -2.49 -10.20
C ILE A 267 23.57 -3.85 -9.56
N LEU A 268 22.79 -4.66 -10.26
CA LEU A 268 22.46 -6.01 -9.86
C LEU A 268 23.58 -6.98 -10.27
N SER A 269 24.20 -7.60 -9.27
CA SER A 269 25.24 -8.62 -9.43
C SER A 269 25.10 -9.74 -8.40
N ALA A 270 23.85 -10.13 -8.09
CA ALA A 270 23.54 -11.13 -7.07
C ALA A 270 23.69 -12.59 -7.57
N GLY A 271 24.33 -12.78 -8.73
CA GLY A 271 24.41 -14.05 -9.44
C GLY A 271 23.12 -14.36 -10.19
N VAL A 272 23.16 -15.35 -11.09
CA VAL A 272 22.05 -15.71 -11.99
C VAL A 272 20.69 -15.80 -11.28
N PHE A 273 20.65 -16.54 -10.18
CA PHE A 273 19.44 -16.73 -9.39
C PHE A 273 19.05 -15.52 -8.55
N GLY A 274 20.01 -14.85 -7.91
CA GLY A 274 19.74 -13.69 -7.07
C GLY A 274 19.23 -12.50 -7.88
N THR A 275 19.88 -12.19 -9.00
CA THR A 275 19.52 -11.07 -9.89
C THR A 275 18.14 -11.27 -10.49
N ALA A 276 17.84 -12.47 -11.02
CA ALA A 276 16.51 -12.79 -11.51
C ALA A 276 15.44 -12.68 -10.42
N LYS A 277 15.70 -13.20 -9.21
CA LYS A 277 14.77 -13.13 -8.07
C LYS A 277 14.44 -11.69 -7.68
N ILE A 278 15.44 -10.81 -7.59
CA ILE A 278 15.25 -9.39 -7.27
C ILE A 278 14.37 -8.72 -8.34
N LEU A 279 14.62 -8.98 -9.62
CA LEU A 279 13.82 -8.40 -10.71
C LEU A 279 12.37 -8.92 -10.70
N PHE A 280 12.14 -10.21 -10.47
CA PHE A 280 10.78 -10.76 -10.33
C PHE A 280 10.03 -10.13 -9.15
N GLN A 281 10.70 -9.98 -8.00
CA GLN A 281 10.11 -9.34 -6.82
C GLN A 281 9.83 -7.85 -7.04
N SER A 282 10.67 -7.18 -7.82
CA SER A 282 10.48 -5.78 -8.20
C SER A 282 9.34 -5.63 -9.21
N GLN A 283 9.18 -6.61 -10.12
CA GLN A 283 8.06 -6.67 -11.05
C GLN A 283 6.72 -6.77 -10.32
N LEU A 284 6.61 -7.60 -9.29
CA LEU A 284 5.43 -7.66 -8.43
C LEU A 284 5.07 -6.33 -7.74
N ARG A 285 6.01 -5.38 -7.68
CA ARG A 285 5.85 -4.04 -7.09
C ARG A 285 5.80 -2.92 -8.14
N GLY A 286 5.53 -3.29 -9.40
CA GLY A 286 5.28 -2.35 -10.48
C GLY A 286 6.49 -1.98 -11.34
N LEU A 287 7.65 -2.64 -11.18
CA LEU A 287 8.76 -2.48 -12.11
C LEU A 287 8.46 -3.22 -13.42
N ARG A 288 8.38 -2.52 -14.55
CA ARG A 288 8.04 -3.14 -15.83
C ARG A 288 9.28 -3.65 -16.55
N VAL A 289 9.57 -4.93 -16.35
CA VAL A 289 10.73 -5.63 -16.93
C VAL A 289 10.35 -6.43 -18.17
N SER A 290 11.33 -6.71 -19.04
CA SER A 290 11.13 -7.53 -20.24
C SER A 290 10.50 -8.89 -19.92
N HIS A 291 9.61 -9.35 -20.80
CA HIS A 291 8.99 -10.68 -20.74
C HIS A 291 10.02 -11.83 -20.88
N LYS A 292 11.25 -11.53 -21.30
CA LYS A 292 12.37 -12.47 -21.35
C LYS A 292 13.03 -12.71 -19.99
N LEU A 293 12.61 -12.03 -18.92
CA LEU A 293 13.13 -12.28 -17.57
C LEU A 293 13.03 -13.76 -17.21
N GLY A 294 14.15 -14.32 -16.78
CA GLY A 294 14.34 -15.74 -16.46
C GLY A 294 14.61 -16.63 -17.68
N SER A 295 14.55 -16.14 -18.91
CA SER A 295 14.83 -16.93 -20.12
C SER A 295 16.31 -16.95 -20.46
N GLY A 296 16.74 -17.96 -21.24
CA GLY A 296 18.11 -18.05 -21.73
C GLY A 296 19.10 -18.60 -20.71
N LEU A 297 18.62 -19.37 -19.71
CA LEU A 297 19.50 -19.99 -18.72
C LEU A 297 20.37 -21.05 -19.39
N SER A 298 21.67 -20.98 -19.13
CA SER A 298 22.67 -21.98 -19.49
C SER A 298 23.28 -22.56 -18.21
N CYS A 299 23.55 -23.86 -18.23
CA CYS A 299 24.31 -24.58 -17.21
C CYS A 299 25.76 -24.81 -17.68
N ASN A 300 26.16 -24.13 -18.75
CA ASN A 300 27.46 -24.20 -19.41
C ASN A 300 27.88 -25.62 -19.79
N GLY A 301 26.88 -26.47 -20.08
CA GLY A 301 27.09 -27.89 -20.38
C GLY A 301 27.92 -28.61 -19.32
N ASN A 302 27.81 -28.25 -18.03
CA ASN A 302 28.55 -28.92 -16.96
C ASN A 302 28.04 -30.35 -16.74
N TYR A 303 28.98 -31.29 -16.65
CA TYR A 303 28.72 -32.67 -16.29
C TYR A 303 29.90 -33.24 -15.50
N VAL A 304 29.65 -33.68 -14.28
CA VAL A 304 30.69 -34.15 -13.35
C VAL A 304 30.54 -35.64 -13.16
N ALA A 305 31.63 -36.39 -13.31
CA ALA A 305 31.68 -37.82 -13.00
C ALA A 305 32.78 -38.11 -11.97
N TYR A 306 32.62 -39.19 -11.22
CA TYR A 306 33.57 -39.63 -10.21
C TYR A 306 34.20 -40.95 -10.66
N LEU A 307 35.53 -41.01 -10.64
CA LEU A 307 36.29 -42.21 -10.93
C LEU A 307 36.85 -42.77 -9.63
N ALA A 308 36.61 -44.05 -9.36
CA ALA A 308 37.11 -44.73 -8.18
C ALA A 308 37.98 -45.95 -8.52
N ARG A 309 38.88 -46.31 -7.60
CA ARG A 309 39.67 -47.55 -7.64
C ARG A 309 40.55 -47.71 -8.90
N SER A 310 41.12 -46.61 -9.37
CA SER A 310 42.18 -46.70 -10.39
C SER A 310 43.38 -47.49 -9.84
N PRO A 311 43.93 -48.47 -10.57
CA PRO A 311 45.18 -49.14 -10.19
C PRO A 311 46.35 -48.15 -10.13
N ALA A 312 46.31 -47.08 -10.93
CA ALA A 312 47.28 -45.99 -10.88
C ALA A 312 47.00 -45.07 -9.69
N ARG A 313 48.05 -44.65 -8.97
CA ARG A 313 47.96 -43.56 -7.98
C ARG A 313 47.64 -42.27 -8.73
N LEU A 314 46.49 -41.67 -8.46
CA LEU A 314 46.02 -40.43 -9.08
C LEU A 314 46.38 -39.18 -8.25
N ASN A 315 46.60 -39.35 -6.93
CA ASN A 315 46.87 -38.27 -5.97
C ASN A 315 45.85 -37.10 -6.06
N ALA A 316 44.58 -37.40 -6.36
CA ALA A 316 43.52 -36.39 -6.51
C ALA A 316 42.61 -36.28 -5.25
N SER A 317 43.22 -36.39 -4.07
CA SER A 317 42.57 -36.15 -2.77
C SER A 317 43.29 -35.02 -2.03
N GLY A 318 42.54 -34.09 -1.45
CA GLY A 318 43.07 -32.93 -0.73
C GLY A 318 43.87 -33.31 0.51
N LEU A 319 44.84 -32.46 0.87
CA LEU A 319 45.77 -32.67 1.98
C LEU A 319 45.70 -31.54 3.02
N ASP A 320 45.97 -31.91 4.27
CA ASP A 320 46.19 -30.93 5.35
C ASP A 320 47.67 -30.63 5.55
N LYS A 321 47.93 -29.48 6.17
CA LYS A 321 49.26 -28.99 6.54
C LYS A 321 50.16 -30.01 7.23
N LYS A 322 49.60 -30.94 8.01
CA LYS A 322 50.33 -32.02 8.70
C LYS A 322 51.05 -32.98 7.76
N HIS A 323 50.61 -33.12 6.51
CA HIS A 323 51.17 -34.07 5.54
C HIS A 323 52.23 -33.44 4.61
N PHE A 324 52.35 -32.11 4.61
CA PHE A 324 53.24 -31.39 3.69
C PHE A 324 54.74 -31.65 3.89
N PRO A 325 55.27 -31.84 5.12
CA PRO A 325 56.69 -32.13 5.32
C PRO A 325 57.16 -33.42 4.65
N ASN A 326 56.25 -34.38 4.43
CA ASN A 326 56.56 -35.71 3.94
C ASN A 326 56.35 -35.87 2.41
N ILE A 327 55.93 -34.80 1.71
CA ILE A 327 55.57 -34.86 0.28
C ILE A 327 56.13 -33.62 -0.43
N ALA A 328 57.00 -33.85 -1.41
CA ALA A 328 57.56 -32.81 -2.26
C ALA A 328 56.46 -32.02 -2.99
N PHE A 329 56.65 -30.71 -3.20
CA PHE A 329 55.62 -29.82 -3.74
C PHE A 329 54.95 -30.35 -5.03
N GLN A 330 55.76 -30.86 -5.98
CA GLN A 330 55.30 -31.41 -7.26
C GLN A 330 54.55 -32.75 -7.17
N GLU A 331 54.70 -33.48 -6.06
CA GLU A 331 54.06 -34.77 -5.80
C GLU A 331 52.75 -34.64 -5.01
N ARG A 332 52.49 -33.44 -4.46
CA ARG A 332 51.22 -33.08 -3.84
C ARG A 332 50.09 -33.05 -4.88
N PRO A 333 48.81 -33.07 -4.45
CA PRO A 333 47.66 -33.04 -5.36
C PRO A 333 47.64 -31.85 -6.33
N GLY A 334 48.25 -30.72 -5.93
CA GLY A 334 48.22 -29.49 -6.71
C GLY A 334 47.02 -28.59 -6.36
N PRO A 335 46.80 -27.50 -7.11
CA PRO A 335 45.53 -26.78 -7.08
C PRO A 335 44.39 -27.72 -7.49
N SER A 336 43.14 -27.40 -7.12
CA SER A 336 42.03 -28.33 -7.37
C SER A 336 41.83 -28.69 -8.83
N ILE A 337 42.21 -27.82 -9.78
CA ILE A 337 42.26 -28.14 -11.20
C ILE A 337 43.63 -27.71 -11.73
N SER A 338 44.35 -28.65 -12.35
CA SER A 338 45.73 -28.47 -12.83
C SER A 338 45.93 -28.90 -14.29
N SER A 339 44.91 -29.50 -14.93
CA SER A 339 44.94 -29.85 -16.35
C SER A 339 43.56 -29.73 -17.01
N SER A 340 43.56 -29.30 -18.28
CA SER A 340 42.38 -29.06 -19.11
C SER A 340 42.67 -29.53 -20.53
N TYR A 341 41.73 -30.26 -21.11
CA TYR A 341 41.85 -30.84 -22.44
C TYR A 341 40.57 -30.60 -23.23
N THR A 342 40.67 -29.92 -24.36
CA THR A 342 39.53 -29.62 -25.22
C THR A 342 39.42 -30.63 -26.34
N SER A 343 38.27 -31.27 -26.46
CA SER A 343 37.96 -32.21 -27.53
C SER A 343 37.60 -31.48 -28.82
N SER A 344 38.02 -32.03 -29.96
CA SER A 344 37.50 -31.66 -31.28
C SER A 344 35.96 -31.74 -31.39
N LEU A 345 35.30 -32.48 -30.49
CA LEU A 345 33.85 -32.59 -30.38
C LEU A 345 33.17 -31.37 -29.71
N GLY A 346 33.94 -30.38 -29.24
CA GLY A 346 33.42 -29.11 -28.72
C GLY A 346 33.09 -29.10 -27.23
N PHE A 347 33.80 -29.87 -26.41
CA PHE A 347 33.71 -29.84 -24.95
C PHE A 347 35.09 -30.05 -24.32
N THR A 348 35.27 -29.54 -23.11
CA THR A 348 36.52 -29.58 -22.35
C THR A 348 36.41 -30.54 -21.18
N ILE A 349 37.45 -31.34 -20.95
CA ILE A 349 37.58 -32.25 -19.81
C ILE A 349 38.66 -31.73 -18.87
N GLN A 350 38.35 -31.67 -17.58
CA GLN A 350 39.26 -31.25 -16.52
C GLN A 350 39.32 -32.31 -15.43
N SER A 351 40.53 -32.59 -14.95
CA SER A 351 40.73 -33.40 -13.74
C SER A 351 40.63 -32.51 -12.51
N ALA A 352 39.83 -32.92 -11.53
CA ALA A 352 39.65 -32.20 -10.28
C ALA A 352 40.10 -33.03 -9.06
N VAL A 353 40.75 -32.35 -8.12
CA VAL A 353 41.09 -32.87 -6.79
C VAL A 353 39.88 -32.71 -5.86
N ILE A 354 39.55 -33.76 -5.14
CA ILE A 354 38.46 -33.76 -4.16
C ILE A 354 38.98 -33.14 -2.86
N PRO A 355 38.41 -32.03 -2.38
CA PRO A 355 38.81 -31.46 -1.10
C PRO A 355 38.68 -32.47 0.03
N LYS A 356 39.57 -32.40 1.01
CA LYS A 356 39.52 -33.32 2.16
C LYS A 356 38.22 -33.20 2.96
N SER A 357 37.67 -31.99 3.03
CA SER A 357 36.42 -31.68 3.74
C SER A 357 35.18 -32.25 3.06
N TYR A 358 35.27 -32.74 1.82
CA TYR A 358 34.09 -33.23 1.11
C TYR A 358 33.75 -34.64 1.58
N PRO A 359 32.50 -34.91 2.03
CA PRO A 359 32.09 -36.23 2.43
C PRO A 359 32.20 -37.22 1.26
N SER A 360 33.00 -38.27 1.44
CA SER A 360 33.24 -39.27 0.41
C SER A 360 31.97 -40.04 0.00
N PHE A 361 30.93 -40.06 0.84
CA PHE A 361 29.63 -40.63 0.50
C PHE A 361 28.73 -39.73 -0.36
N LEU A 362 28.90 -38.39 -0.33
CA LEU A 362 28.08 -37.47 -1.15
C LEU A 362 28.37 -37.67 -2.65
N PHE A 363 29.65 -37.82 -3.01
CA PHE A 363 30.06 -38.10 -4.38
C PHE A 363 29.73 -39.52 -4.83
N LYS A 364 29.69 -40.49 -3.91
CA LYS A 364 29.22 -41.86 -4.17
C LYS A 364 27.69 -41.98 -4.25
N GLY A 365 26.95 -41.12 -3.54
CA GLY A 365 25.49 -41.14 -3.44
C GLY A 365 24.76 -40.41 -4.57
N ILE A 366 25.39 -39.40 -5.18
CA ILE A 366 24.86 -38.71 -6.37
C ILE A 366 24.99 -39.60 -7.63
N THR A 367 25.84 -40.63 -7.59
CA THR A 367 26.38 -41.32 -8.77
C THR A 367 26.01 -42.81 -8.90
N THR A 368 24.92 -43.25 -8.29
CA THR A 368 24.49 -44.66 -8.30
C THR A 368 23.75 -45.05 -9.58
N TYR A 369 24.53 -45.23 -10.66
CA TYR A 369 24.34 -46.34 -11.59
C TYR A 369 25.72 -46.95 -11.84
N GLU A 370 25.94 -48.17 -11.36
CA GLU A 370 27.01 -48.99 -11.89
C GLU A 370 26.57 -49.40 -13.30
N CYS A 371 27.30 -48.97 -14.32
CA CYS A 371 27.05 -49.42 -15.68
C CYS A 371 27.65 -50.82 -15.84
N GLN A 372 27.01 -51.84 -15.25
CA GLN A 372 26.83 -53.21 -15.76
C GLN A 372 26.26 -54.19 -14.70
N SER A 373 25.28 -54.97 -15.16
CA SER A 373 24.73 -56.22 -14.60
C SER A 373 23.46 -56.17 -13.73
N VAL A 374 22.61 -57.16 -14.02
CA VAL A 374 21.21 -57.34 -13.61
C VAL A 374 21.15 -58.09 -12.28
N HIS A 375 21.44 -57.48 -11.11
CA HIS A 375 21.12 -58.12 -9.82
C HIS A 375 20.87 -57.12 -8.65
N GLY A 376 19.65 -57.16 -8.10
CA GLY A 376 19.25 -56.98 -6.69
C GLY A 376 19.70 -55.77 -5.84
N PHE A 377 18.72 -54.98 -5.36
CA PHE A 377 18.84 -53.88 -4.38
C PHE A 377 19.60 -54.23 -3.08
N LEU A 378 19.53 -55.47 -2.59
CA LEU A 378 20.20 -55.95 -1.36
C LEU A 378 21.72 -56.14 -1.52
N TYR A 379 22.20 -56.40 -2.74
CA TYR A 379 23.65 -56.53 -3.01
C TYR A 379 24.32 -55.13 -2.99
N ASN A 380 23.65 -54.11 -3.54
CA ASN A 380 24.13 -52.73 -3.51
C ASN A 380 24.30 -52.18 -2.08
N PHE A 381 23.45 -52.56 -1.12
CA PHE A 381 23.53 -52.06 0.26
C PHE A 381 24.75 -52.62 1.02
N THR A 382 25.01 -53.93 0.88
CA THR A 382 26.19 -54.59 1.50
C THR A 382 27.49 -54.21 0.80
N TYR A 383 27.44 -53.96 -0.52
CA TYR A 383 28.57 -53.46 -1.31
C TYR A 383 28.93 -52.00 -0.96
N LEU A 384 27.93 -51.12 -0.77
CA LEU A 384 28.10 -49.73 -0.32
C LEU A 384 28.71 -49.66 1.09
N LEU A 385 28.30 -50.55 2.00
CA LEU A 385 28.82 -50.60 3.37
C LEU A 385 30.29 -51.02 3.43
N LYS A 386 30.71 -52.02 2.63
CA LYS A 386 32.14 -52.37 2.45
C LYS A 386 32.94 -51.22 1.80
N HIS A 387 32.35 -50.48 0.87
CA HIS A 387 32.99 -49.38 0.13
C HIS A 387 33.11 -48.05 0.89
N VAL A 388 32.32 -47.83 1.94
CA VAL A 388 32.46 -46.68 2.85
C VAL A 388 33.64 -46.90 3.81
N LEU A 389 34.00 -48.15 4.10
CA LEU A 389 35.02 -48.52 5.08
C LEU A 389 36.44 -48.72 4.50
N SER A 390 36.58 -49.02 3.20
CA SER A 390 37.90 -49.12 2.54
C SER A 390 38.35 -47.79 1.93
N LEU A 391 39.08 -46.99 2.72
CA LEU A 391 39.64 -45.68 2.35
C LEU A 391 41.04 -45.82 1.69
N ASN A 392 41.10 -46.09 0.39
CA ASN A 392 42.37 -45.94 -0.34
C ASN A 392 42.50 -44.49 -0.85
N GLN A 393 42.99 -43.60 0.01
CA GLN A 393 43.30 -42.22 -0.35
C GLN A 393 44.40 -42.20 -1.44
N GLY A 394 44.04 -41.74 -2.64
CA GLY A 394 44.98 -41.58 -3.77
C GLY A 394 44.64 -42.35 -5.05
N GLN A 395 43.60 -43.18 -5.10
CA GLN A 395 43.18 -43.93 -6.30
C GLN A 395 41.91 -43.40 -6.99
N ASP A 396 41.36 -42.29 -6.48
CA ASP A 396 40.10 -41.71 -6.93
C ASP A 396 40.31 -40.29 -7.49
N MET A 397 39.43 -39.85 -8.38
CA MET A 397 39.48 -38.52 -9.03
C MET A 397 38.10 -38.06 -9.48
N VAL A 398 37.88 -36.74 -9.54
CA VAL A 398 36.71 -36.16 -10.21
C VAL A 398 37.07 -35.75 -11.63
N LEU A 399 36.23 -36.10 -12.59
CA LEU A 399 36.32 -35.66 -13.97
C LEU A 399 35.17 -34.69 -14.25
N ASN A 400 35.51 -33.45 -14.61
CA ASN A 400 34.53 -32.42 -14.96
C ASN A 400 34.56 -32.20 -16.48
N ALA A 401 33.41 -32.34 -17.13
CA ALA A 401 33.22 -32.02 -18.53
C ALA A 401 32.38 -30.74 -18.66
N ILE A 402 32.85 -29.78 -19.45
CA ILE A 402 32.19 -28.49 -19.71
C ILE A 402 31.98 -28.37 -21.22
N GLY A 403 30.85 -27.85 -21.68
CA GLY A 403 30.57 -27.78 -23.11
C GLY A 403 29.46 -26.81 -23.46
N HIS A 404 29.02 -26.83 -24.71
CA HIS A 404 27.99 -25.94 -25.19
C HIS A 404 26.59 -26.58 -25.09
N ASP A 405 25.76 -26.07 -24.18
CA ASP A 405 24.32 -26.35 -24.15
C ASP A 405 23.53 -25.33 -24.99
N ASP A 406 22.24 -25.63 -25.24
CA ASP A 406 21.38 -24.83 -26.11
C ASP A 406 20.98 -23.46 -25.49
N ALA A 407 21.39 -23.16 -24.24
CA ALA A 407 21.05 -21.95 -23.48
C ALA A 407 19.54 -21.61 -23.55
N ASN A 408 18.68 -22.62 -23.46
CA ASN A 408 17.22 -22.52 -23.54
C ASN A 408 16.51 -22.85 -22.22
N GLY A 409 17.27 -22.93 -21.11
CA GLY A 409 16.72 -23.12 -19.78
C GLY A 409 15.89 -21.90 -19.34
N LYS A 410 15.11 -22.09 -18.28
CA LYS A 410 14.23 -21.04 -17.75
C LYS A 410 14.28 -20.98 -16.22
N ILE A 411 14.31 -19.78 -15.69
CA ILE A 411 14.07 -19.45 -14.29
C ILE A 411 12.64 -18.92 -14.19
N LYS A 412 11.86 -19.47 -13.27
CA LYS A 412 10.51 -19.04 -12.94
C LYS A 412 10.49 -18.57 -11.49
N PHE A 413 9.52 -17.73 -11.19
CA PHE A 413 9.29 -17.22 -9.84
C PHE A 413 7.91 -17.64 -9.36
N GLU A 414 7.88 -18.37 -8.26
CA GLU A 414 6.65 -18.82 -7.61
C GLU A 414 6.14 -17.71 -6.67
N LYS A 415 5.09 -17.02 -7.09
CA LYS A 415 4.56 -15.82 -6.42
C LYS A 415 4.10 -16.09 -4.98
N ASP A 416 3.60 -17.29 -4.69
CA ASP A 416 3.06 -17.62 -3.36
C ASP A 416 4.13 -18.00 -2.34
N THR A 417 5.18 -18.72 -2.78
CA THR A 417 6.29 -19.15 -1.92
C THR A 417 7.42 -18.13 -1.87
N ASN A 418 7.42 -17.13 -2.76
CA ASN A 418 8.50 -16.17 -2.97
C ASN A 418 9.85 -16.83 -3.32
N GLN A 419 9.80 -17.98 -3.98
CA GLN A 419 10.97 -18.79 -4.33
C GLN A 419 11.14 -18.88 -5.85
N ILE A 420 12.39 -19.10 -6.26
CA ILE A 420 12.70 -19.38 -7.66
C ILE A 420 12.65 -20.88 -7.92
N SER A 421 12.23 -21.22 -9.12
CA SER A 421 12.38 -22.54 -9.71
C SER A 421 13.13 -22.42 -11.04
N PHE A 422 13.90 -23.43 -11.42
CA PHE A 422 14.63 -23.45 -12.67
C PHE A 422 14.47 -24.77 -13.42
N HIS A 423 14.53 -24.66 -14.74
CA HIS A 423 14.54 -25.78 -15.67
C HIS A 423 15.88 -25.72 -16.41
N PRO A 424 16.71 -26.78 -16.33
CA PRO A 424 18.02 -26.80 -16.98
C PRO A 424 17.88 -26.72 -18.51
N PRO A 425 18.88 -26.19 -19.23
CA PRO A 425 18.88 -26.20 -20.68
C PRO A 425 19.05 -27.61 -21.24
N HIS A 426 18.69 -27.77 -22.51
CA HIS A 426 18.98 -28.96 -23.27
C HIS A 426 20.47 -29.04 -23.63
N ASP A 427 21.15 -30.10 -23.19
CA ASP A 427 22.54 -30.39 -23.54
C ASP A 427 22.61 -31.51 -24.58
N ARG A 428 22.93 -31.15 -25.83
CA ARG A 428 23.10 -32.10 -26.96
C ARG A 428 24.40 -32.88 -26.89
N LEU A 429 25.41 -32.36 -26.19
CA LEU A 429 26.73 -32.98 -26.08
C LEU A 429 26.80 -33.98 -24.92
N LEU A 430 25.79 -34.02 -24.05
CA LEU A 430 25.73 -34.92 -22.89
C LEU A 430 26.08 -36.39 -23.22
N PRO A 431 25.47 -37.06 -24.23
CA PRO A 431 25.83 -38.44 -24.56
C PRO A 431 27.29 -38.60 -24.98
N ARG A 432 27.83 -37.63 -25.71
CA ARG A 432 29.24 -37.63 -26.18
C ARG A 432 30.21 -37.44 -25.02
N LYS A 433 29.87 -36.56 -24.07
CA LYS A 433 30.65 -36.35 -22.84
C LYS A 433 30.68 -37.61 -21.98
N VAL A 434 29.53 -38.26 -21.77
CA VAL A 434 29.45 -39.53 -21.03
C VAL A 434 30.33 -40.61 -21.67
N GLU A 435 30.29 -40.74 -23.00
CA GLU A 435 31.13 -41.71 -23.72
C GLU A 435 32.62 -41.39 -23.61
N ALA A 436 33.00 -40.11 -23.71
CA ALA A 436 34.39 -39.68 -23.51
C ALA A 436 34.91 -39.99 -22.10
N LEU A 437 34.10 -39.71 -21.07
CA LEU A 437 34.41 -40.03 -19.68
C LEU A 437 34.54 -41.55 -19.48
N ARG A 438 33.68 -42.36 -20.11
CA ARG A 438 33.77 -43.83 -20.08
C ARG A 438 35.07 -44.34 -20.70
N LYS A 439 35.49 -43.78 -21.85
CA LYS A 439 36.76 -44.12 -22.48
C LYS A 439 37.95 -43.76 -21.59
N LEU A 440 37.94 -42.59 -20.96
CA LEU A 440 38.99 -42.18 -20.03
C LEU A 440 39.04 -43.09 -18.79
N ALA A 441 37.89 -43.42 -18.22
CA ALA A 441 37.81 -44.34 -17.08
C ALA A 441 38.37 -45.73 -17.42
N LYS A 442 38.05 -46.26 -18.61
CA LYS A 442 38.59 -47.54 -19.09
C LYS A 442 40.12 -47.50 -19.22
N LYS A 443 40.68 -46.40 -19.75
CA LYS A 443 42.15 -46.22 -19.86
C LYS A 443 42.81 -46.07 -18.48
N LEU A 444 42.15 -45.40 -17.54
CA LEU A 444 42.60 -45.26 -16.15
C LEU A 444 42.45 -46.56 -15.34
N GLY A 445 41.66 -47.53 -15.82
CA GLY A 445 41.43 -48.81 -15.14
C GLY A 445 40.53 -48.73 -13.91
N GLY A 446 39.78 -47.64 -13.74
CA GLY A 446 38.88 -47.41 -12.60
C GLY A 446 37.39 -47.56 -12.95
N VAL A 447 36.54 -47.59 -11.92
CA VAL A 447 35.07 -47.63 -12.06
C VAL A 447 34.53 -46.21 -12.16
N LEU A 448 33.80 -45.92 -13.24
CA LEU A 448 33.16 -44.62 -13.46
C LEU A 448 31.77 -44.58 -12.86
N PHE A 449 31.55 -43.59 -12.02
CA PHE A 449 30.30 -43.27 -11.37
C PHE A 449 29.73 -41.98 -11.98
N VAL A 450 28.57 -42.09 -12.62
CA VAL A 450 27.91 -40.97 -13.33
C VAL A 450 26.67 -40.50 -12.54
N PRO A 451 26.40 -39.19 -12.51
CA PRO A 451 25.29 -38.63 -11.74
C PRO A 451 23.95 -39.06 -12.31
N ARG A 452 22.96 -39.31 -11.43
CA ARG A 452 21.56 -39.55 -11.84
C ARG A 452 20.93 -38.31 -12.48
N LEU A 453 21.42 -37.14 -12.10
CA LEU A 453 20.93 -35.85 -12.56
C LEU A 453 21.46 -35.58 -13.98
N ARG A 454 20.57 -35.12 -14.87
CA ARG A 454 20.90 -34.75 -16.23
C ARG A 454 21.81 -33.52 -16.29
N SER A 455 21.63 -32.59 -15.35
CA SER A 455 22.42 -31.36 -15.24
C SER A 455 22.93 -31.20 -13.81
N THR A 456 24.23 -31.00 -13.66
CA THR A 456 24.86 -30.66 -12.38
C THR A 456 25.83 -29.53 -12.63
N SER A 457 25.44 -28.30 -12.30
CA SER A 457 26.19 -27.11 -12.70
C SER A 457 26.56 -26.20 -11.53
N VAL A 458 27.80 -25.74 -11.59
CA VAL A 458 28.38 -24.65 -10.80
C VAL A 458 28.63 -23.39 -11.66
N HIS A 459 28.33 -23.47 -12.96
CA HIS A 459 28.55 -22.43 -13.94
C HIS A 459 27.21 -22.03 -14.55
N LEU A 460 26.37 -21.37 -13.76
CA LEU A 460 25.12 -20.81 -14.23
C LEU A 460 25.41 -19.53 -15.03
N LEU A 461 24.78 -19.40 -16.18
CA LEU A 461 24.86 -18.23 -17.06
C LEU A 461 23.46 -17.87 -17.58
N GLY A 462 23.22 -16.61 -17.91
CA GLY A 462 21.96 -16.17 -18.51
C GLY A 462 20.81 -16.02 -17.51
N GLY A 463 19.58 -15.98 -18.00
CA GLY A 463 18.39 -15.67 -17.21
C GLY A 463 18.02 -14.18 -17.21
N CYS A 464 19.00 -13.29 -17.32
CA CYS A 464 18.77 -11.86 -17.58
C CYS A 464 19.65 -11.37 -18.73
N VAL A 465 19.54 -12.08 -19.87
CA VAL A 465 20.50 -11.98 -20.98
C VAL A 465 20.59 -10.59 -21.59
N ALA A 466 21.80 -10.17 -21.94
CA ALA A 466 22.05 -8.99 -22.73
C ALA A 466 21.66 -9.24 -24.20
N SER A 467 21.04 -8.24 -24.83
CA SER A 467 20.59 -8.32 -26.21
C SER A 467 20.44 -6.93 -26.82
N GLN A 468 20.34 -6.82 -28.14
CA GLN A 468 20.17 -5.53 -28.80
C GLN A 468 18.77 -4.92 -28.64
N ASP A 469 17.76 -5.73 -28.31
CA ASP A 469 16.37 -5.31 -28.28
C ASP A 469 15.56 -5.96 -27.14
N LEU A 470 14.50 -5.28 -26.72
CA LEU A 470 13.58 -5.71 -25.66
C LEU A 470 12.96 -7.10 -25.92
N SER A 471 12.80 -7.49 -27.19
CA SER A 471 12.15 -8.75 -27.56
C SER A 471 13.03 -9.97 -27.39
N SER A 472 14.34 -9.79 -27.21
CA SER A 472 15.33 -10.86 -27.18
C SER A 472 16.07 -11.01 -25.85
N GLY A 473 16.00 -10.02 -24.96
CA GLY A 473 16.67 -10.05 -23.66
C GLY A 473 16.09 -9.11 -22.61
N VAL A 474 16.82 -8.95 -21.51
CA VAL A 474 16.39 -8.20 -20.32
C VAL A 474 17.13 -6.88 -20.16
N CYS A 475 18.35 -6.82 -20.65
CA CYS A 475 19.17 -5.61 -20.69
C CYS A 475 19.82 -5.43 -22.06
N ASP A 476 20.29 -4.22 -22.30
CA ASP A 476 21.15 -3.91 -23.43
C ASP A 476 22.59 -4.45 -23.20
N PRO A 477 23.47 -4.39 -24.21
CA PRO A 477 24.86 -4.85 -24.10
C PRO A 477 25.71 -4.07 -23.09
N ASP A 478 25.32 -2.83 -22.76
CA ASP A 478 25.95 -1.99 -21.72
C ASP A 478 25.39 -2.33 -20.32
N GLY A 479 24.51 -3.33 -20.22
CA GLY A 479 23.93 -3.84 -18.97
C GLY A 479 22.72 -3.06 -18.48
N LYS A 480 22.22 -2.04 -19.18
CA LYS A 480 21.04 -1.24 -18.78
C LYS A 480 19.78 -2.07 -18.91
N VAL A 481 19.00 -2.16 -17.83
CA VAL A 481 17.75 -2.94 -17.82
C VAL A 481 16.71 -2.27 -18.70
N PHE A 482 16.06 -3.05 -19.58
CA PHE A 482 15.04 -2.51 -20.45
C PHE A 482 13.77 -2.11 -19.69
N ASP A 483 13.15 -1.00 -20.12
CA ASP A 483 11.87 -0.49 -19.62
C ASP A 483 10.80 -0.67 -20.71
N THR A 484 9.80 -1.51 -20.46
CA THR A 484 8.74 -1.76 -21.44
C THR A 484 7.77 -0.57 -21.62
N SER A 485 7.90 0.48 -20.80
CA SER A 485 7.03 1.67 -20.87
C SER A 485 7.61 2.89 -21.57
N SER A 486 8.93 2.92 -21.83
CA SER A 486 9.61 4.09 -22.41
C SER A 486 10.07 3.85 -23.85
N PRO A 487 9.92 4.82 -24.76
CA PRO A 487 10.52 4.77 -26.11
C PRO A 487 12.06 4.84 -26.08
N THR A 488 12.69 5.24 -24.96
CA THR A 488 14.15 5.22 -24.78
C THR A 488 14.72 3.81 -24.52
N GLY A 489 13.88 2.79 -24.40
CA GLY A 489 14.27 1.39 -24.29
C GLY A 489 14.72 0.92 -22.90
N THR A 490 15.36 1.76 -22.07
CA THR A 490 15.99 1.33 -20.79
C THR A 490 15.69 2.23 -19.58
N TYR A 491 15.77 1.64 -18.37
CA TYR A 491 15.69 2.36 -17.10
C TYR A 491 16.97 3.15 -16.79
N PRO A 492 16.89 4.46 -16.52
CA PRO A 492 18.06 5.25 -16.13
C PRO A 492 18.56 4.82 -14.74
N GLY A 493 19.85 4.48 -14.65
CA GLY A 493 20.48 4.11 -13.39
C GLY A 493 20.21 2.68 -12.92
N LEU A 494 19.66 1.78 -13.74
CA LEU A 494 19.47 0.38 -13.36
C LEU A 494 20.22 -0.56 -14.31
N TYR A 495 21.19 -1.31 -13.76
CA TYR A 495 22.13 -2.12 -14.52
C TYR A 495 22.22 -3.56 -14.00
N ILE A 496 22.67 -4.48 -14.87
CA ILE A 496 23.05 -5.86 -14.56
C ILE A 496 24.52 -6.05 -14.92
N CYS A 497 25.30 -6.67 -14.03
CA CYS A 497 26.75 -6.78 -14.21
C CYS A 497 27.31 -8.16 -13.80
N ASP A 498 26.50 -9.23 -13.74
CA ASP A 498 26.94 -10.59 -13.39
C ASP A 498 26.73 -11.64 -14.49
N ALA A 499 26.97 -12.91 -14.18
CA ALA A 499 26.75 -14.05 -15.06
C ALA A 499 25.37 -14.11 -15.75
N SER A 500 24.35 -13.42 -15.21
CA SER A 500 23.01 -13.42 -15.80
C SER A 500 22.90 -12.69 -17.14
N LEU A 501 23.83 -11.76 -17.43
CA LEU A 501 23.89 -11.04 -18.70
C LEU A 501 24.48 -11.87 -19.86
N ILE A 502 25.20 -12.96 -19.54
CA ILE A 502 25.87 -13.79 -20.55
C ILE A 502 24.83 -14.61 -21.34
N PRO A 503 24.69 -14.42 -22.67
CA PRO A 503 23.53 -14.91 -23.42
C PRO A 503 23.67 -16.34 -23.96
N CYS A 504 24.84 -16.96 -23.83
CA CYS A 504 25.14 -18.29 -24.36
C CYS A 504 26.09 -19.08 -23.46
N SER A 505 26.23 -20.38 -23.73
CA SER A 505 27.22 -21.23 -23.08
C SER A 505 28.63 -20.91 -23.60
N ILE A 506 29.60 -20.82 -22.69
CA ILE A 506 30.99 -20.46 -23.04
C ILE A 506 31.84 -21.71 -23.32
N GLY A 507 31.46 -22.86 -22.76
CA GLY A 507 32.13 -24.16 -22.96
C GLY A 507 33.40 -24.36 -22.11
N ILE A 508 33.80 -23.36 -21.34
CA ILE A 508 34.93 -23.36 -20.39
C ILE A 508 34.52 -22.68 -19.07
N ASN A 509 35.42 -22.62 -18.07
CA ASN A 509 35.15 -21.91 -16.82
C ASN A 509 34.85 -20.41 -17.09
N PRO A 510 33.68 -19.88 -16.69
CA PRO A 510 33.22 -18.57 -17.14
C PRO A 510 33.75 -17.39 -16.31
N CYS A 511 34.59 -17.62 -15.30
CA CYS A 511 34.97 -16.59 -14.32
C CYS A 511 35.62 -15.37 -14.98
N LEU A 512 36.55 -15.60 -15.91
CA LEU A 512 37.22 -14.52 -16.64
C LEU A 512 36.27 -13.82 -17.62
N THR A 513 35.42 -14.56 -18.32
CA THR A 513 34.38 -14.00 -19.20
C THR A 513 33.41 -13.09 -18.44
N ILE A 514 32.96 -13.50 -17.25
CA ILE A 514 32.06 -12.69 -16.40
C ILE A 514 32.79 -11.42 -15.94
N ALA A 515 34.04 -11.52 -15.50
CA ALA A 515 34.82 -10.34 -15.12
C ALA A 515 35.05 -9.39 -16.30
N SER A 516 35.31 -9.93 -17.50
CA SER A 516 35.53 -9.14 -18.73
C SER A 516 34.27 -8.39 -19.15
N ALA A 517 33.11 -9.06 -19.15
CA ALA A 517 31.84 -8.40 -19.44
C ALA A 517 31.50 -7.34 -18.37
N ALA A 518 31.83 -7.60 -17.10
CA ALA A 518 31.67 -6.62 -16.04
C ALA A 518 32.58 -5.40 -16.19
N GLU A 519 33.82 -5.57 -16.68
CA GLU A 519 34.72 -4.46 -17.03
C GLU A 519 34.12 -3.60 -18.15
N HIS A 520 33.58 -4.24 -19.20
CA HIS A 520 32.89 -3.54 -20.29
C HIS A 520 31.73 -2.68 -19.77
N VAL A 521 30.79 -3.29 -19.05
CA VAL A 521 29.62 -2.61 -18.46
C VAL A 521 30.07 -1.47 -17.53
N SER A 522 31.04 -1.72 -16.66
CA SER A 522 31.52 -0.72 -15.70
C SER A 522 32.21 0.46 -16.37
N ARG A 523 32.98 0.22 -17.44
CA ARG A 523 33.64 1.28 -18.22
C ARG A 523 32.61 2.18 -18.92
N ARG A 524 31.57 1.59 -19.51
CA ARG A 524 30.46 2.32 -20.15
C ARG A 524 29.66 3.11 -19.12
N LEU A 525 29.32 2.47 -17.99
CA LEU A 525 28.61 3.10 -16.88
C LEU A 525 29.38 4.32 -16.33
N VAL A 526 30.68 4.19 -16.09
CA VAL A 526 31.53 5.29 -15.62
C VAL A 526 31.58 6.41 -16.66
N ARG A 527 31.80 6.08 -17.95
CA ARG A 527 31.84 7.08 -19.04
C ARG A 527 30.53 7.87 -19.15
N ASP A 528 29.39 7.19 -19.07
CA ASP A 528 28.08 7.80 -19.26
C ASP A 528 27.67 8.72 -18.09
N ASN A 529 28.22 8.51 -16.88
CA ASN A 529 27.82 9.24 -15.66
C ASN A 529 28.90 10.21 -15.11
N ILE A 530 30.12 10.23 -15.68
CA ILE A 530 31.18 11.17 -15.26
C ILE A 530 30.80 12.63 -15.56
N ASN A 531 30.09 12.92 -16.66
CA ASN A 531 29.76 14.28 -17.06
C ASN A 531 28.75 14.99 -16.12
N ASP A 532 27.92 14.23 -15.39
CA ASP A 532 26.94 14.79 -14.44
C ASP A 532 27.57 15.13 -13.07
N ASN A 533 28.69 14.50 -12.70
CA ASN A 533 29.28 14.58 -11.37
C ASN A 533 30.37 15.65 -11.20
N VAL A 534 30.90 16.25 -12.27
CA VAL A 534 31.93 17.32 -12.18
C VAL A 534 31.37 18.60 -11.52
N LYS A 535 30.07 18.69 -11.22
CA LYS A 535 29.46 19.88 -10.61
C LYS A 535 29.35 19.88 -9.08
N ASN A 536 29.59 18.77 -8.38
CA ASN A 536 29.34 18.71 -6.93
C ASN A 536 30.46 18.02 -6.14
N VAL A 537 31.66 18.60 -6.12
CA VAL A 537 32.66 18.28 -5.09
C VAL A 537 32.55 19.33 -3.98
N GLY A 538 31.62 19.11 -3.06
CA GLY A 538 31.52 19.86 -1.81
C GLY A 538 32.19 19.08 -0.68
N ILE A 539 33.20 19.67 -0.06
CA ILE A 539 33.83 19.17 1.16
C ILE A 539 32.79 19.24 2.28
N PHE A 540 32.34 18.10 2.80
CA PHE A 540 31.42 18.05 3.95
C PHE A 540 32.18 17.70 5.23
N VAL A 541 32.08 18.62 6.19
CA VAL A 541 32.51 18.48 7.58
C VAL A 541 31.61 17.47 8.29
N VAL A 542 32.24 16.55 9.01
CA VAL A 542 31.58 15.56 9.86
C VAL A 542 30.89 16.28 11.02
N GLY A 543 29.56 16.34 11.00
CA GLY A 543 28.73 16.79 12.11
C GLY A 543 28.42 15.64 13.05
N GLU A 544 28.52 15.89 14.35
CA GLU A 544 28.22 14.94 15.43
C GLU A 544 26.78 14.43 15.41
N GLU A 545 26.65 13.16 15.76
CA GLU A 545 25.44 12.35 15.81
C GLU A 545 24.38 12.87 16.79
N THR A 546 23.16 13.07 16.29
CA THR A 546 21.98 13.12 17.16
C THR A 546 21.42 11.71 17.39
N LYS A 547 21.66 11.17 18.59
CA LYS A 547 20.92 10.04 19.18
C LYS A 547 19.43 10.34 19.34
N ARG A 548 18.56 9.44 18.84
CA ARG A 548 17.27 8.92 19.43
C ARG A 548 16.39 8.33 18.30
N CYS A 549 15.57 7.30 18.49
CA CYS A 549 15.07 6.60 19.69
C CYS A 549 14.81 5.13 19.33
N ASN A 550 15.39 4.21 20.10
CA ASN A 550 15.12 2.77 19.97
C ASN A 550 13.97 2.40 20.89
N SER A 551 12.78 2.33 20.30
CA SER A 551 11.66 1.56 20.80
C SER A 551 10.80 1.18 19.61
N ILE A 552 10.84 -0.11 19.25
CA ILE A 552 10.27 -0.59 17.99
C ILE A 552 9.26 -1.66 18.33
N VAL A 553 7.99 -1.32 18.15
CA VAL A 553 6.89 -2.26 18.33
C VAL A 553 6.39 -2.71 16.97
N THR A 554 6.45 -4.00 16.70
CA THR A 554 5.96 -4.57 15.44
C THR A 554 4.72 -5.44 15.66
N THR A 555 3.76 -5.35 14.75
CA THR A 555 2.59 -6.22 14.73
C THR A 555 2.09 -6.48 13.31
N THR A 556 1.17 -7.45 13.16
CA THR A 556 0.46 -7.76 11.91
C THR A 556 -1.01 -7.46 12.08
N GLU A 557 -1.66 -6.93 11.06
CA GLU A 557 -3.10 -6.67 11.03
C GLU A 557 -3.69 -7.20 9.72
N ILE A 558 -4.81 -7.91 9.81
CA ILE A 558 -5.54 -8.42 8.65
C ILE A 558 -6.93 -7.78 8.66
N MET A 559 -7.25 -7.06 7.59
CA MET A 559 -8.54 -6.38 7.42
C MET A 559 -9.28 -6.95 6.22
N ARG A 560 -10.58 -7.21 6.34
CA ARG A 560 -11.42 -7.76 5.27
C ARG A 560 -12.65 -6.88 5.07
N GLY A 561 -13.06 -6.68 3.83
CA GLY A 561 -14.28 -5.93 3.53
C GLY A 561 -14.50 -5.72 2.05
N GLN A 562 -15.11 -4.59 1.69
CA GLN A 562 -15.43 -4.25 0.31
C GLN A 562 -14.89 -2.86 -0.07
N VAL A 563 -14.37 -2.74 -1.28
CA VAL A 563 -13.92 -1.49 -1.91
C VAL A 563 -14.59 -1.41 -3.28
N GLY A 564 -15.49 -0.44 -3.47
CA GLY A 564 -16.31 -0.32 -4.68
C GLY A 564 -17.29 -1.45 -4.87
N GLY A 565 -17.82 -1.99 -3.77
CA GLY A 565 -18.64 -3.21 -3.78
C GLY A 565 -17.86 -4.51 -4.00
N MET A 566 -16.54 -4.45 -4.23
CA MET A 566 -15.71 -5.62 -4.53
C MET A 566 -14.97 -6.11 -3.29
N ALA A 567 -14.85 -7.43 -3.11
CA ALA A 567 -14.13 -8.01 -1.97
C ALA A 567 -12.65 -7.59 -1.96
N CYS A 568 -12.19 -7.15 -0.79
CA CYS A 568 -10.83 -6.68 -0.58
C CYS A 568 -10.30 -7.14 0.78
N THR A 569 -9.05 -7.62 0.81
CA THR A 569 -8.34 -8.00 2.03
C THR A 569 -6.99 -7.31 2.09
N ALA A 570 -6.69 -6.62 3.19
CA ALA A 570 -5.39 -6.00 3.45
C ALA A 570 -4.62 -6.83 4.49
N TYR A 571 -3.41 -7.26 4.15
CA TYR A 571 -2.48 -7.96 5.02
C TYR A 571 -1.32 -7.01 5.35
N LEU A 572 -1.44 -6.32 6.48
CA LEU A 572 -0.53 -5.25 6.87
C LEU A 572 0.45 -5.72 7.93
N LYS A 573 1.68 -5.23 7.84
CA LYS A 573 2.70 -5.32 8.89
C LYS A 573 3.05 -3.92 9.31
N LEU A 574 2.93 -3.68 10.61
CA LEU A 574 3.02 -2.37 11.20
C LEU A 574 4.27 -2.31 12.08
N ARG A 575 4.95 -1.18 12.02
CA ARG A 575 6.09 -0.88 12.87
C ARG A 575 5.92 0.52 13.44
N PHE A 576 5.80 0.61 14.75
CA PHE A 576 5.54 1.86 15.45
C PHE A 576 6.75 2.38 16.21
N ASP A 577 6.80 3.71 16.32
CA ASP A 577 7.64 4.46 17.24
C ASP A 577 6.94 4.74 18.58
N ASP A 578 7.65 5.41 19.49
CA ASP A 578 7.16 5.83 20.81
C ASP A 578 5.97 6.80 20.79
N ILE A 579 5.69 7.42 19.63
CA ILE A 579 4.74 8.52 19.46
C ILE A 579 3.47 8.05 18.73
N LEU A 580 3.27 6.73 18.60
CA LEU A 580 2.13 6.09 17.93
C LEU A 580 2.07 6.39 16.41
N ARG A 581 3.21 6.71 15.80
CA ARG A 581 3.40 6.80 14.36
C ARG A 581 4.22 5.62 13.88
N GLY A 582 4.06 5.25 12.62
CA GLY A 582 4.69 4.05 12.12
C GLY A 582 4.78 3.92 10.62
N GLU A 583 5.56 2.93 10.23
CA GLU A 583 5.70 2.47 8.86
C GLU A 583 4.79 1.24 8.66
N VAL A 584 4.23 1.12 7.45
CA VAL A 584 3.36 0.01 7.07
C VAL A 584 3.96 -0.70 5.86
N GLY A 585 4.14 -2.01 5.99
CA GLY A 585 4.45 -2.93 4.91
C GLY A 585 3.31 -3.93 4.69
N GLY A 586 3.50 -4.86 3.76
CA GLY A 586 2.53 -5.92 3.46
C GLY A 586 1.94 -5.82 2.05
N TYR A 587 0.72 -6.31 1.89
CA TYR A 587 0.04 -6.35 0.59
C TYR A 587 -1.48 -6.31 0.71
N ILE A 588 -2.15 -6.02 -0.39
CA ILE A 588 -3.59 -5.90 -0.53
C ILE A 588 -4.06 -6.82 -1.65
N GLU A 589 -5.10 -7.59 -1.38
CA GLU A 589 -5.76 -8.47 -2.33
C GLU A 589 -7.13 -7.90 -2.70
N CYS A 590 -7.25 -7.37 -3.92
CA CYS A 590 -8.52 -6.93 -4.50
C CYS A 590 -8.60 -7.43 -5.95
N ARG A 591 -8.97 -8.71 -6.10
CA ARG A 591 -8.90 -9.45 -7.37
C ARG A 591 -9.75 -8.88 -8.50
N ALA A 592 -10.75 -8.07 -8.17
CA ALA A 592 -11.61 -7.41 -9.13
C ALA A 592 -10.96 -6.16 -9.76
N ILE A 593 -9.93 -5.59 -9.12
CA ILE A 593 -9.17 -4.43 -9.62
C ILE A 593 -7.87 -4.91 -10.25
N GLU A 594 -7.09 -5.72 -9.53
CA GLU A 594 -5.82 -6.28 -9.99
C GLU A 594 -5.82 -7.79 -9.73
N THR A 595 -5.40 -8.57 -10.74
CA THR A 595 -5.45 -10.05 -10.64
C THR A 595 -4.45 -10.59 -9.61
N ASP A 596 -3.31 -9.91 -9.45
CA ASP A 596 -2.26 -10.25 -8.50
C ASP A 596 -2.34 -9.40 -7.21
N LYS A 597 -1.58 -9.80 -6.18
CA LYS A 597 -1.41 -9.04 -4.93
C LYS A 597 -0.80 -7.67 -5.22
N MET A 598 -1.35 -6.61 -4.65
CA MET A 598 -0.79 -5.26 -4.68
C MET A 598 0.10 -5.07 -3.45
N TYR A 599 1.39 -4.87 -3.62
CA TYR A 599 2.35 -4.80 -2.51
C TYR A 599 2.53 -3.35 -2.04
N VAL A 600 2.59 -3.14 -0.73
CA VAL A 600 2.91 -1.83 -0.16
C VAL A 600 4.36 -1.48 -0.49
N ILE A 601 4.54 -0.39 -1.23
CA ILE A 601 5.82 0.20 -1.58
C ILE A 601 6.27 1.16 -0.49
N ARG A 602 5.34 2.01 -0.04
CA ARG A 602 5.53 2.97 1.02
C ARG A 602 4.23 3.09 1.79
N GLY A 603 4.28 2.85 3.09
CA GLY A 603 3.11 2.92 3.95
C GLY A 603 3.43 3.68 5.22
N GLU A 604 2.55 4.60 5.58
CA GLU A 604 2.64 5.40 6.79
C GLU A 604 1.35 5.24 7.59
N VAL A 605 1.48 5.20 8.92
CA VAL A 605 0.34 5.15 9.85
C VAL A 605 0.55 6.15 10.98
N ASP A 606 -0.49 6.90 11.30
CA ASP A 606 -0.56 7.75 12.50
C ASP A 606 -1.85 7.41 13.24
N LEU A 607 -1.72 6.85 14.44
CA LEU A 607 -2.87 6.40 15.23
C LEU A 607 -3.60 7.56 15.94
N CYS A 608 -3.05 8.77 15.92
CA CYS A 608 -3.44 9.87 16.80
C CYS A 608 -3.69 11.20 16.07
N VAL A 609 -3.97 11.16 14.76
CA VAL A 609 -4.31 12.34 13.95
C VAL A 609 -5.58 13.00 14.48
N THR A 610 -5.61 14.32 14.50
CA THR A 610 -6.78 15.12 14.88
C THR A 610 -7.01 16.20 13.85
N ASP A 611 -8.26 16.46 13.50
CA ASP A 611 -8.66 17.58 12.67
C ASP A 611 -8.95 18.80 13.55
N VAL A 612 -8.55 19.99 13.10
CA VAL A 612 -8.86 21.27 13.74
C VAL A 612 -10.36 21.52 13.80
N LYS A 613 -11.13 21.09 12.79
CA LYS A 613 -12.60 21.23 12.75
C LYS A 613 -13.30 20.33 13.76
N THR A 614 -12.73 19.16 14.08
CA THR A 614 -13.28 18.19 15.04
C THR A 614 -12.26 17.88 16.14
N PRO A 615 -11.97 18.83 17.06
CA PRO A 615 -10.82 18.73 17.99
C PRO A 615 -10.95 17.62 19.04
N TYR A 616 -12.13 17.01 19.14
CA TYR A 616 -12.45 15.90 20.03
C TYR A 616 -12.49 14.54 19.32
N THR A 617 -12.43 14.51 17.98
CA THR A 617 -12.42 13.29 17.19
C THR A 617 -10.97 12.91 16.87
N GLN A 618 -10.65 11.63 17.10
CA GLN A 618 -9.35 11.08 16.79
C GLN A 618 -9.45 10.20 15.55
N TYR A 619 -8.47 10.31 14.67
CA TYR A 619 -8.34 9.49 13.47
C TYR A 619 -7.12 8.58 13.60
N MET A 620 -7.27 7.30 13.23
CA MET A 620 -6.13 6.48 12.83
C MET A 620 -6.04 6.55 11.31
N HIS A 621 -5.00 7.21 10.81
CA HIS A 621 -4.79 7.45 9.39
C HIS A 621 -3.77 6.47 8.84
N TYR A 622 -4.11 5.83 7.72
CA TYR A 622 -3.27 4.90 6.97
C TYR A 622 -3.09 5.49 5.58
N TYR A 623 -1.85 5.69 5.16
CA TYR A 623 -1.51 6.14 3.82
C TYR A 623 -0.60 5.12 3.16
N LEU A 624 -1.13 4.34 2.22
CA LEU A 624 -0.42 3.24 1.59
C LEU A 624 -0.29 3.48 0.09
N VAL A 625 0.94 3.64 -0.38
CA VAL A 625 1.27 3.55 -1.81
C VAL A 625 1.54 2.08 -2.12
N VAL A 626 0.72 1.50 -3.01
CA VAL A 626 0.82 0.09 -3.41
C VAL A 626 1.13 -0.03 -4.90
N GLY A 627 1.93 -1.04 -5.25
CA GLY A 627 2.26 -1.38 -6.63
C GLY A 627 1.72 -2.76 -7.02
N ALA A 628 1.21 -2.86 -8.24
CA ALA A 628 0.74 -4.11 -8.83
C ALA A 628 1.75 -4.66 -9.85
N SER A 629 1.68 -5.96 -10.13
CA SER A 629 2.51 -6.62 -11.15
C SER A 629 2.25 -6.13 -12.58
N SER A 630 1.07 -5.56 -12.82
CA SER A 630 0.68 -4.88 -14.07
C SER A 630 1.52 -3.64 -14.36
N GLY A 631 2.24 -3.11 -13.36
CA GLY A 631 2.89 -1.81 -13.44
C GLY A 631 2.02 -0.67 -12.92
N SER A 632 0.73 -0.90 -12.64
CA SER A 632 -0.14 0.11 -12.03
C SER A 632 0.27 0.41 -10.59
N ARG A 633 0.06 1.66 -10.19
CA ARG A 633 0.22 2.10 -8.80
C ARG A 633 -1.09 2.65 -8.25
N TYR A 634 -1.29 2.48 -6.96
CA TYR A 634 -2.48 2.95 -6.28
C TYR A 634 -2.11 3.58 -4.93
N VAL A 635 -2.89 4.56 -4.51
CA VAL A 635 -2.90 5.08 -3.14
C VAL A 635 -4.15 4.54 -2.44
N LEU A 636 -3.97 3.77 -1.37
CA LEU A 636 -5.03 3.46 -0.43
C LEU A 636 -4.90 4.37 0.77
N GLU A 637 -5.83 5.30 0.90
CA GLU A 637 -5.96 6.16 2.08
C GLU A 637 -7.08 5.60 2.97
N GLY A 638 -6.74 5.23 4.20
CA GLY A 638 -7.66 4.67 5.18
C GLY A 638 -7.80 5.56 6.41
N ARG A 639 -9.02 5.73 6.93
CA ARG A 639 -9.29 6.45 8.20
C ARG A 639 -10.19 5.61 9.11
N LYS A 640 -9.71 5.28 10.31
CA LYS A 640 -10.56 4.83 11.43
C LYS A 640 -10.96 6.07 12.21
N ILE A 641 -12.25 6.30 12.38
CA ILE A 641 -12.81 7.51 13.01
C ILE A 641 -13.28 7.13 14.41
N MET A 642 -12.72 7.74 15.45
CA MET A 642 -13.04 7.48 16.84
C MET A 642 -13.73 8.68 17.46
N ASN A 643 -15.04 8.56 17.71
CA ASN A 643 -15.86 9.65 18.21
C ASN A 643 -16.05 9.53 19.74
N PRO A 644 -15.93 10.65 20.49
CA PRO A 644 -15.82 10.64 21.95
C PRO A 644 -17.06 10.18 22.75
N TYR A 645 -18.22 9.97 22.10
CA TYR A 645 -19.51 9.91 22.79
C TYR A 645 -20.34 8.64 22.60
N LEU A 646 -19.95 7.73 21.71
CA LEU A 646 -20.69 6.50 21.54
C LEU A 646 -20.24 5.45 22.57
N LEU A 647 -20.83 5.48 23.76
CA LEU A 647 -20.56 4.49 24.81
C LEU A 647 -21.01 3.07 24.38
N GLY A 648 -20.08 2.10 24.45
CA GLY A 648 -20.35 0.67 24.26
C GLY A 648 -20.01 0.13 22.87
N MET A 649 -21.02 -0.40 22.16
CA MET A 649 -20.84 -1.24 20.96
C MET A 649 -20.22 -0.51 19.75
N TYR A 650 -20.34 0.81 19.69
CA TYR A 650 -19.81 1.61 18.59
C TYR A 650 -18.30 1.86 18.70
N VAL A 651 -17.73 1.93 19.91
CA VAL A 651 -16.26 2.03 20.12
C VAL A 651 -15.55 0.87 19.43
N TRP A 652 -16.14 -0.32 19.54
CA TRP A 652 -15.64 -1.51 18.86
C TRP A 652 -15.73 -1.38 17.34
N ARG A 653 -16.90 -0.97 16.82
CA ARG A 653 -17.11 -0.76 15.38
C ARG A 653 -16.14 0.29 14.81
N GLU A 654 -15.92 1.39 15.52
CA GLU A 654 -15.06 2.51 15.14
C GLU A 654 -13.56 2.17 15.17
N SER A 655 -13.12 1.41 16.17
CA SER A 655 -11.72 0.97 16.28
C SER A 655 -11.34 -0.17 15.32
N THR A 656 -12.33 -0.89 14.79
CA THR A 656 -12.11 -2.03 13.87
C THR A 656 -12.47 -1.73 12.42
N THR A 657 -13.21 -0.67 12.12
CA THR A 657 -13.62 -0.30 10.76
C THR A 657 -12.71 0.79 10.18
N LEU A 658 -12.02 0.47 9.10
CA LEU A 658 -11.22 1.38 8.29
C LEU A 658 -12.05 1.81 7.07
N ASN A 659 -12.40 3.10 6.99
CA ASN A 659 -12.97 3.67 5.78
C ASN A 659 -11.84 3.93 4.80
N VAL A 660 -11.87 3.32 3.63
CA VAL A 660 -10.77 3.38 2.65
C VAL A 660 -11.21 4.06 1.36
N THR A 661 -10.28 4.81 0.77
CA THR A 661 -10.38 5.32 -0.59
C THR A 661 -9.17 4.80 -1.36
N LEU A 662 -9.41 4.08 -2.44
CA LEU A 662 -8.40 3.58 -3.35
C LEU A 662 -8.40 4.44 -4.61
N ARG A 663 -7.25 5.05 -4.92
CA ARG A 663 -7.05 5.89 -6.10
C ARG A 663 -5.94 5.31 -6.95
N LYS A 664 -6.15 5.18 -8.27
CA LYS A 664 -5.06 4.83 -9.20
C LYS A 664 -4.14 6.02 -9.39
N ILE A 665 -2.84 5.81 -9.51
CA ILE A 665 -1.85 6.86 -9.84
C ILE A 665 -1.55 6.74 -11.33
N SER A 666 -1.70 7.82 -12.09
CA SER A 666 -1.30 7.88 -13.50
C SER A 666 0.21 8.09 -13.61
N ASP A 667 0.86 7.32 -14.49
CA ASP A 667 2.31 7.45 -14.76
C ASP A 667 2.64 8.71 -15.61
N ASN A 668 1.64 9.35 -16.23
CA ASN A 668 1.77 10.53 -17.08
C ASN A 668 1.08 11.76 -16.44
N MET A 669 1.84 12.81 -16.12
CA MET A 669 1.33 14.08 -15.61
C MET A 669 0.59 14.96 -16.65
N MET A 670 0.12 14.42 -17.77
CA MET A 670 -0.35 15.23 -18.92
C MET A 670 -1.73 14.87 -19.47
N VAL A 671 -2.51 14.00 -18.82
CA VAL A 671 -3.92 13.82 -19.18
C VAL A 671 -4.75 13.60 -17.91
N ASP A 672 -5.68 14.53 -17.66
CA ASP A 672 -6.78 14.40 -16.68
C ASP A 672 -7.79 13.32 -17.17
N GLU A 673 -7.33 12.08 -17.31
CA GLU A 673 -8.24 10.95 -17.47
C GLU A 673 -8.78 10.55 -16.09
N GLU A 674 -10.11 10.47 -16.01
CA GLU A 674 -10.91 10.15 -14.82
C GLU A 674 -10.22 9.09 -13.95
N THR A 675 -9.57 9.55 -12.89
CA THR A 675 -8.74 8.70 -12.07
C THR A 675 -9.67 7.84 -11.23
N MET A 676 -9.74 6.55 -11.53
CA MET A 676 -10.51 5.56 -10.77
C MET A 676 -10.34 5.81 -9.27
N CYS A 677 -11.42 6.27 -8.63
CA CYS A 677 -11.49 6.62 -7.22
C CYS A 677 -12.63 5.83 -6.58
N VAL A 678 -12.27 4.82 -5.80
CA VAL A 678 -13.22 3.84 -5.28
C VAL A 678 -13.19 3.86 -3.75
N LYS A 679 -14.37 4.03 -3.14
CA LYS A 679 -14.53 4.05 -1.68
C LYS A 679 -14.95 2.68 -1.15
N GLY A 680 -14.60 2.40 0.10
CA GLY A 680 -14.87 1.11 0.73
C GLY A 680 -14.76 1.12 2.25
N LYS A 681 -15.07 -0.03 2.86
CA LYS A 681 -14.89 -0.30 4.29
C LYS A 681 -14.18 -1.62 4.47
N LEU A 682 -13.08 -1.61 5.22
CA LEU A 682 -12.39 -2.81 5.68
C LEU A 682 -12.60 -2.97 7.19
N ARG A 683 -12.81 -4.19 7.67
CA ARG A 683 -13.03 -4.51 9.09
C ARG A 683 -11.98 -5.48 9.60
N VAL A 684 -11.51 -5.25 10.82
CA VAL A 684 -10.68 -6.19 11.59
C VAL A 684 -11.61 -7.08 12.41
N SER A 685 -11.46 -8.40 12.33
CA SER A 685 -12.24 -9.30 13.19
C SER A 685 -11.71 -9.32 14.62
N LEU A 686 -12.55 -9.65 15.60
CA LEU A 686 -12.15 -9.81 17.01
C LEU A 686 -10.96 -10.76 17.16
N PHE A 687 -11.00 -11.89 16.44
CA PHE A 687 -9.93 -12.88 16.47
C PHE A 687 -8.61 -12.34 15.92
N GLU A 688 -8.63 -11.61 14.80
CA GLU A 688 -7.42 -11.01 14.22
C GLU A 688 -6.88 -9.86 15.08
N LEU A 689 -7.74 -9.08 15.73
CA LEU A 689 -7.29 -8.03 16.66
C LEU A 689 -6.60 -8.63 17.89
N VAL A 690 -7.19 -9.66 18.50
CA VAL A 690 -6.56 -10.37 19.63
C VAL A 690 -5.23 -10.98 19.19
N LYS A 691 -5.19 -11.61 18.01
CA LYS A 691 -3.95 -12.14 17.44
C LYS A 691 -2.91 -11.04 17.22
N SER A 692 -3.30 -9.87 16.72
CA SER A 692 -2.42 -8.71 16.54
C SER A 692 -1.84 -8.22 17.86
N ILE A 693 -2.67 -8.10 18.91
CA ILE A 693 -2.22 -7.70 20.24
C ILE A 693 -1.29 -8.75 20.85
N CYS A 694 -1.63 -10.03 20.74
CA CYS A 694 -0.77 -11.13 21.21
C CYS A 694 0.53 -11.24 20.41
N ALA A 695 0.55 -10.81 19.14
CA ALA A 695 1.70 -10.84 18.27
C ALA A 695 2.61 -9.60 18.39
N LEU A 696 2.30 -8.64 19.28
CA LEU A 696 3.13 -7.46 19.55
C LEU A 696 4.53 -7.89 20.04
N ARG A 697 5.56 -7.52 19.27
CA ARG A 697 6.98 -7.73 19.62
C ARG A 697 7.63 -6.38 19.90
N GLY A 698 8.50 -6.31 20.92
CA GLY A 698 9.18 -5.05 21.28
C GLY A 698 9.74 -4.94 22.72
N GLY A 699 9.96 -6.05 23.43
CA GLY A 699 10.56 -5.99 24.78
C GLY A 699 9.80 -5.12 25.79
N TYR A 700 10.50 -4.21 26.48
CA TYR A 700 9.92 -3.23 27.42
C TYR A 700 9.04 -2.19 26.71
N ASP A 701 9.40 -1.83 25.48
CA ASP A 701 8.72 -0.79 24.69
C ASP A 701 7.28 -1.14 24.34
N ARG A 702 6.95 -2.44 24.31
CA ARG A 702 5.55 -2.90 24.12
C ARG A 702 4.61 -2.33 25.19
N PHE A 703 5.05 -2.26 26.44
CA PHE A 703 4.22 -1.78 27.55
C PHE A 703 4.04 -0.27 27.47
N LYS A 704 5.09 0.45 27.07
CA LYS A 704 5.04 1.90 26.85
C LYS A 704 4.10 2.24 25.69
N PHE A 705 4.17 1.51 24.59
CA PHE A 705 3.24 1.63 23.46
C PHE A 705 1.79 1.38 23.89
N ILE A 706 1.52 0.26 24.58
CA ILE A 706 0.17 -0.07 25.06
C ILE A 706 -0.34 1.02 26.02
N TYR A 707 0.50 1.47 26.95
CA TYR A 707 0.15 2.54 27.89
C TYR A 707 -0.22 3.83 27.15
N ARG A 708 0.59 4.28 26.18
CA ARG A 708 0.30 5.47 25.38
C ARG A 708 -0.96 5.32 24.54
N LEU A 709 -1.17 4.14 23.95
CA LEU A 709 -2.40 3.85 23.20
C LEU A 709 -3.62 3.88 24.12
N MET A 710 -3.54 3.30 25.32
CA MET A 710 -4.61 3.33 26.33
C MET A 710 -4.86 4.73 26.86
N GLU A 711 -3.82 5.51 27.16
CA GLU A 711 -3.91 6.92 27.54
C GLU A 711 -4.63 7.73 26.45
N SER A 712 -4.27 7.48 25.20
CA SER A 712 -4.89 8.08 24.01
C SER A 712 -6.38 7.74 23.92
N LEU A 713 -6.76 6.46 24.04
CA LEU A 713 -8.16 6.03 23.98
C LEU A 713 -8.97 6.51 25.20
N PHE A 714 -8.37 6.47 26.39
CA PHE A 714 -8.97 6.98 27.62
C PHE A 714 -9.25 8.47 27.52
N ARG A 715 -8.31 9.25 26.97
CA ARG A 715 -8.52 10.67 26.70
C ARG A 715 -9.68 10.92 25.74
N THR A 716 -9.80 10.11 24.69
CA THR A 716 -10.83 10.28 23.64
C THR A 716 -12.22 9.89 24.15
N TYR A 717 -12.38 8.70 24.74
CA TYR A 717 -13.70 8.17 25.11
C TYR A 717 -14.15 8.49 26.54
N ILE A 718 -13.21 8.68 27.50
CA ILE A 718 -13.54 8.88 28.92
C ILE A 718 -13.39 10.35 29.32
N VAL A 719 -12.21 10.93 29.14
CA VAL A 719 -11.95 12.33 29.53
C VAL A 719 -12.60 13.31 28.55
N GLN A 720 -12.67 12.95 27.27
CA GLN A 720 -13.16 13.78 26.18
C GLN A 720 -12.51 15.17 26.14
N ALA A 721 -11.19 15.21 26.34
CA ALA A 721 -10.39 16.44 26.28
C ALA A 721 -9.86 16.69 24.86
N PRO A 722 -9.98 17.92 24.33
CA PRO A 722 -9.57 18.24 22.96
C PRO A 722 -8.05 18.13 22.80
N ARG A 723 -7.56 17.69 21.63
CA ARG A 723 -6.11 17.46 21.39
C ARG A 723 -5.36 18.64 20.78
N GLY A 724 -6.04 19.57 20.12
CA GLY A 724 -5.46 20.81 19.58
C GLY A 724 -5.74 22.02 20.46
N SER A 725 -4.86 23.02 20.43
CA SER A 725 -5.22 24.36 20.88
C SER A 725 -6.33 24.88 19.96
N LEU A 726 -7.41 25.40 20.54
CA LEU A 726 -8.26 26.31 19.79
C LEU A 726 -7.34 27.46 19.36
N ILE A 727 -6.99 27.52 18.09
CA ILE A 727 -6.89 28.84 17.49
C ILE A 727 -8.32 29.36 17.62
N HIS A 728 -8.59 30.10 18.70
CA HIS A 728 -9.63 31.09 18.67
C HIS A 728 -9.23 32.01 17.53
N SER A 729 -9.58 31.63 16.31
CA SER A 729 -9.70 32.56 15.22
C SER A 729 -10.88 33.43 15.65
N THR A 730 -10.60 34.41 16.51
CA THR A 730 -11.30 35.68 16.48
C THR A 730 -11.33 36.02 14.99
N PRO A 731 -12.52 36.06 14.37
CA PRO A 731 -12.61 36.24 12.93
C PRO A 731 -12.29 37.71 12.63
N THR A 732 -11.02 38.07 12.67
CA THR A 732 -10.54 39.40 12.27
C THR A 732 -10.47 39.54 10.76
N ASN A 733 -10.57 38.45 9.99
CA ASN A 733 -10.48 38.43 8.53
C ASN A 733 -11.50 37.49 7.86
N LEU A 734 -12.76 37.45 8.32
CA LEU A 734 -13.83 36.97 7.45
C LEU A 734 -14.19 38.14 6.53
N ALA A 735 -13.68 38.10 5.29
CA ALA A 735 -14.19 38.96 4.22
C ALA A 735 -15.71 38.75 4.19
N ARG A 736 -16.48 39.75 4.65
CA ARG A 736 -17.93 39.73 4.45
C ARG A 736 -18.13 39.59 2.94
N PRO A 737 -18.86 38.57 2.47
CA PRO A 737 -19.21 38.50 1.06
C PRO A 737 -19.97 39.77 0.67
N GLU A 738 -20.14 39.97 -0.65
CA GLU A 738 -20.91 41.06 -1.23
C GLU A 738 -22.19 41.37 -0.42
N PRO A 739 -22.58 42.65 -0.30
CA PRO A 739 -23.77 43.04 0.45
C PRO A 739 -24.96 42.18 0.02
N TYR A 740 -25.70 41.65 1.00
CA TYR A 740 -26.85 40.80 0.73
C TYR A 740 -27.85 41.58 -0.14
N PRO A 741 -28.51 40.94 -1.13
CA PRO A 741 -29.45 41.63 -2.00
C PRO A 741 -30.54 42.37 -1.20
N ASN A 742 -30.91 43.58 -1.64
CA ASN A 742 -31.97 44.36 -1.02
C ASN A 742 -33.30 43.59 -1.08
N SER A 743 -34.04 43.56 0.04
CA SER A 743 -35.38 42.98 0.12
C SER A 743 -36.41 43.96 0.66
N THR A 744 -37.67 43.70 0.30
CA THR A 744 -38.86 44.28 0.92
C THR A 744 -39.37 43.32 1.99
N THR A 745 -39.88 43.85 3.11
CA THR A 745 -40.53 43.04 4.14
C THR A 745 -42.02 43.36 4.15
N HIS A 746 -42.84 42.33 3.96
CA HIS A 746 -44.29 42.43 4.00
C HIS A 746 -44.80 41.94 5.35
N GLU A 747 -45.49 42.81 6.09
CA GLU A 747 -46.23 42.43 7.29
C GLU A 747 -47.60 41.89 6.90
N ILE A 748 -47.93 40.69 7.39
CA ILE A 748 -49.15 39.97 7.03
C ILE A 748 -49.88 39.59 8.31
N LYS A 749 -51.15 39.97 8.42
CA LYS A 749 -52.01 39.58 9.53
C LYS A 749 -52.70 38.25 9.21
N THR A 750 -52.50 37.23 10.05
CA THR A 750 -53.12 35.91 9.92
C THR A 750 -54.57 35.93 10.42
N GLU A 751 -55.35 34.89 10.08
CA GLU A 751 -56.74 34.74 10.52
C GLU A 751 -56.89 34.64 12.05
N ASP A 752 -55.86 34.16 12.75
CA ASP A 752 -55.82 34.09 14.21
C ASP A 752 -55.21 35.34 14.88
N ASP A 753 -55.26 36.47 14.18
CA ASP A 753 -54.81 37.80 14.63
C ASP A 753 -53.30 37.93 14.96
N LEU A 754 -52.45 37.03 14.45
CA LEU A 754 -51.00 37.13 14.58
C LEU A 754 -50.40 37.91 13.39
N THR A 755 -49.40 38.76 13.64
CA THR A 755 -48.65 39.40 12.55
C THR A 755 -47.39 38.59 12.25
N ILE A 756 -47.29 38.06 11.03
CA ILE A 756 -46.12 37.36 10.49
C ILE A 756 -45.43 38.24 9.44
N HIS A 757 -44.20 37.88 9.07
CA HIS A 757 -43.44 38.63 8.08
C HIS A 757 -43.04 37.72 6.91
N CYS A 758 -43.10 38.25 5.69
CA CYS A 758 -42.48 37.64 4.52
C CYS A 758 -41.44 38.59 3.94
N GLN A 759 -40.19 38.13 3.81
CA GLN A 759 -39.16 38.87 3.09
C GLN A 759 -39.22 38.52 1.61
N HIS A 760 -39.17 39.52 0.75
CA HIS A 760 -39.31 39.39 -0.69
C HIS A 760 -38.11 40.02 -1.39
N TRP A 761 -37.51 39.26 -2.31
CA TRP A 761 -36.45 39.72 -3.21
C TRP A 761 -36.95 39.66 -4.65
N GLU A 762 -36.86 40.80 -5.34
CA GLU A 762 -37.17 40.90 -6.77
C GLU A 762 -35.93 40.64 -7.61
N CYS A 763 -36.08 39.81 -8.65
CA CYS A 763 -35.02 39.57 -9.61
C CYS A 763 -34.84 40.79 -10.53
N SER A 764 -33.66 41.43 -10.46
CA SER A 764 -33.32 42.64 -11.24
C SER A 764 -32.97 42.37 -12.71
N GLN A 765 -32.89 41.10 -13.13
CA GLN A 765 -32.55 40.69 -14.49
C GLN A 765 -33.78 40.37 -15.32
N LEU A 766 -34.57 41.36 -15.75
CA LEU A 766 -35.61 41.10 -16.77
C LEU A 766 -35.57 42.10 -17.92
N LYS A 767 -34.93 41.66 -19.03
CA LYS A 767 -35.33 42.00 -20.39
C LYS A 767 -36.51 41.09 -20.82
N GLN A 768 -37.70 41.57 -20.49
CA GLN A 768 -38.99 41.47 -21.19
C GLN A 768 -39.65 40.20 -21.77
N ASP A 769 -39.08 38.99 -21.88
CA ASP A 769 -39.80 37.93 -22.65
C ASP A 769 -40.28 36.63 -21.97
N LYS A 770 -40.06 36.41 -20.65
CA LYS A 770 -40.83 35.41 -19.85
C LYS A 770 -40.44 35.50 -18.37
N ARG A 771 -41.38 35.92 -17.51
CA ARG A 771 -41.17 35.94 -16.05
C ARG A 771 -41.43 34.53 -15.49
N LYS A 772 -40.44 33.94 -14.81
CA LYS A 772 -40.57 32.65 -14.12
C LYS A 772 -41.49 32.76 -12.89
N TYR A 773 -42.02 31.65 -12.40
CA TYR A 773 -42.91 31.65 -11.24
C TYR A 773 -42.16 31.99 -9.93
N PRO A 774 -42.76 32.72 -8.99
CA PRO A 774 -42.12 33.03 -7.71
C PRO A 774 -41.91 31.78 -6.85
N VAL A 775 -40.90 31.82 -5.98
CA VAL A 775 -40.54 30.72 -5.07
C VAL A 775 -40.79 31.13 -3.62
N LEU A 776 -41.60 30.36 -2.89
CA LEU A 776 -41.83 30.48 -1.46
C LEU A 776 -40.93 29.52 -0.68
N LEU A 777 -40.05 30.07 0.14
CA LEU A 777 -39.15 29.35 1.05
C LEU A 777 -39.75 29.32 2.46
N ILE A 778 -39.80 28.12 3.06
CA ILE A 778 -40.34 27.91 4.41
C ILE A 778 -39.26 27.29 5.28
N ASN A 779 -38.80 28.06 6.27
CA ASN A 779 -37.74 27.68 7.21
C ASN A 779 -38.14 26.51 8.14
N GLY A 780 -37.13 25.91 8.75
CA GLY A 780 -37.27 24.89 9.79
C GLY A 780 -37.63 25.46 11.16
N TYR A 781 -37.32 24.68 12.20
CA TYR A 781 -37.60 25.10 13.58
C TYR A 781 -36.62 26.19 14.02
N ALA A 782 -37.11 27.44 14.12
CA ALA A 782 -36.44 28.59 14.75
C ALA A 782 -35.04 28.97 14.23
N THR A 783 -34.62 28.44 13.08
CA THR A 783 -33.28 28.63 12.50
C THR A 783 -33.39 29.06 11.04
N GLU A 784 -32.58 30.04 10.64
CA GLU A 784 -32.45 30.42 9.23
C GLU A 784 -31.67 29.36 8.47
N SER A 785 -32.28 28.85 7.41
CA SER A 785 -31.71 27.82 6.54
C SER A 785 -31.42 28.33 5.12
N TYR A 786 -32.00 29.48 4.73
CA TYR A 786 -31.91 29.98 3.36
C TYR A 786 -31.21 31.34 3.23
N CYS A 787 -31.42 32.26 4.19
CA CYS A 787 -30.77 33.57 4.21
C CYS A 787 -29.44 33.48 4.97
N LEU A 788 -28.34 33.19 4.26
CA LEU A 788 -27.04 32.88 4.85
C LEU A 788 -26.01 33.97 4.52
N PRO A 789 -25.83 34.99 5.39
CA PRO A 789 -24.98 36.15 5.08
C PRO A 789 -23.49 35.82 5.01
N THR A 790 -23.05 34.69 5.57
CA THR A 790 -21.65 34.26 5.55
C THR A 790 -21.27 33.45 4.31
N GLU A 791 -22.24 32.83 3.65
CA GLU A 791 -22.00 31.98 2.48
C GLU A 791 -22.13 32.78 1.18
N LYS A 792 -21.31 32.45 0.19
CA LYS A 792 -21.27 33.17 -1.09
C LYS A 792 -22.45 32.82 -1.99
N ASN A 793 -22.86 31.55 -1.99
CA ASN A 793 -23.92 31.00 -2.82
C ASN A 793 -24.94 30.28 -1.94
N ASP A 794 -25.84 31.01 -1.29
CA ASP A 794 -27.02 30.41 -0.66
C ASP A 794 -28.13 30.14 -1.69
N LEU A 795 -29.20 29.47 -1.24
CA LEU A 795 -30.30 29.11 -2.13
C LEU A 795 -31.06 30.35 -2.66
N ILE A 796 -31.17 31.43 -1.88
CA ILE A 796 -31.87 32.66 -2.31
C ILE A 796 -31.12 33.29 -3.47
N ARG A 797 -29.81 33.51 -3.34
CA ARG A 797 -28.97 34.06 -4.41
C ARG A 797 -28.93 33.13 -5.62
N THR A 798 -28.97 31.82 -5.41
CA THR A 798 -29.00 30.82 -6.49
C THR A 798 -30.30 30.90 -7.30
N LEU A 799 -31.45 31.01 -6.64
CA LEU A 799 -32.76 31.17 -7.30
C LEU A 799 -32.92 32.53 -7.98
N LEU A 800 -32.42 33.61 -7.36
CA LEU A 800 -32.40 34.94 -7.97
C LEU A 800 -31.55 34.97 -9.25
N LYS A 801 -30.38 34.30 -9.24
CA LYS A 801 -29.52 34.14 -10.44
C LYS A 801 -30.19 33.30 -11.53
N ASP A 802 -31.04 32.34 -11.15
CA ASP A 802 -31.82 31.53 -12.09
C ASP A 802 -33.05 32.26 -12.67
N GLY A 803 -33.38 33.45 -12.13
CA GLY A 803 -34.43 34.32 -12.65
C GLY A 803 -35.75 34.30 -11.90
N HIS A 804 -35.81 33.72 -10.70
CA HIS A 804 -37.02 33.66 -9.88
C HIS A 804 -37.09 34.80 -8.86
N ASP A 805 -38.30 35.34 -8.64
CA ASP A 805 -38.59 36.15 -7.45
C ASP A 805 -38.71 35.24 -6.22
N VAL A 806 -38.10 35.62 -5.09
CA VAL A 806 -37.98 34.74 -3.92
C VAL A 806 -38.67 35.36 -2.70
N TRP A 807 -39.51 34.57 -2.05
CA TRP A 807 -40.24 34.92 -0.83
C TRP A 807 -39.80 34.01 0.31
N LEU A 808 -39.39 34.56 1.45
CA LEU A 808 -39.04 33.82 2.65
C LEU A 808 -40.07 34.07 3.75
N LEU A 809 -40.77 33.01 4.16
CA LEU A 809 -41.75 33.07 5.23
C LEU A 809 -41.09 32.99 6.61
N HIS A 810 -41.17 34.07 7.38
CA HIS A 810 -40.94 34.04 8.82
C HIS A 810 -42.26 33.71 9.52
N ALA A 811 -42.53 32.42 9.70
CA ALA A 811 -43.71 31.91 10.41
C ALA A 811 -43.63 32.16 11.92
N ARG A 812 -44.70 31.86 12.68
CA ARG A 812 -44.76 32.04 14.15
C ARG A 812 -43.70 31.29 14.97
N VAL A 813 -43.05 30.30 14.36
CA VAL A 813 -41.90 29.56 14.94
C VAL A 813 -40.58 30.31 14.83
N HIS A 814 -40.51 31.34 13.98
CA HIS A 814 -39.34 32.19 13.83
C HIS A 814 -39.11 33.02 15.10
N TRP A 815 -37.84 33.21 15.46
CA TRP A 815 -37.44 33.79 16.75
C TRP A 815 -37.80 35.29 16.87
N SER A 816 -38.06 36.00 15.78
CA SER A 816 -38.45 37.43 15.82
C SER A 816 -39.91 37.65 16.20
N ILE A 817 -40.81 36.70 15.94
CA ILE A 817 -42.28 36.83 16.14
C ILE A 817 -42.70 36.25 17.50
N CYS A 818 -42.00 35.22 17.99
CA CYS A 818 -42.09 34.63 19.35
C CYS A 818 -43.51 34.55 19.97
N SER A 819 -44.33 33.60 19.50
CA SER A 819 -45.58 33.22 20.21
C SER A 819 -45.34 32.20 21.34
N ASN A 820 -45.87 32.47 22.53
CA ASN A 820 -45.71 31.59 23.70
C ASN A 820 -46.58 30.32 23.67
N GLN A 821 -47.57 30.24 22.76
CA GLN A 821 -48.51 29.12 22.65
C GLN A 821 -48.92 28.91 21.20
N PHE A 822 -48.37 27.87 20.55
CA PHE A 822 -48.81 27.42 19.22
C PHE A 822 -48.43 25.95 18.99
N SER A 823 -49.06 25.33 18.00
CA SER A 823 -48.73 24.01 17.44
C SER A 823 -48.19 24.12 16.01
N VAL A 824 -47.44 23.12 15.55
CA VAL A 824 -47.00 23.03 14.14
C VAL A 824 -48.18 23.11 13.16
N GLU A 825 -49.36 22.63 13.58
CA GLU A 825 -50.60 22.73 12.80
C GLU A 825 -51.01 24.18 12.51
N ASP A 826 -50.75 25.11 13.44
CA ASP A 826 -51.15 26.51 13.28
C ASP A 826 -50.35 27.19 12.17
N ILE A 827 -49.12 26.75 11.94
CA ILE A 827 -48.29 27.22 10.83
C ILE A 827 -48.93 26.81 9.49
N GLY A 828 -49.37 25.55 9.38
CA GLY A 828 -50.02 25.05 8.18
C GLY A 828 -51.42 25.63 7.95
N LYS A 829 -52.16 25.91 9.04
CA LYS A 829 -53.54 26.39 8.99
C LYS A 829 -53.66 27.90 8.79
N PHE A 830 -52.75 28.70 9.34
CA PHE A 830 -52.88 30.15 9.35
C PHE A 830 -51.70 30.88 8.69
N ASP A 831 -50.45 30.47 8.95
CA ASP A 831 -49.29 31.24 8.48
C ASP A 831 -49.02 31.04 6.98
N ILE A 832 -48.99 29.78 6.52
CA ILE A 832 -48.72 29.46 5.11
C ILE A 832 -49.84 29.99 4.19
N PRO A 833 -51.14 29.81 4.49
CA PRO A 833 -52.21 30.38 3.67
C PRO A 833 -52.14 31.91 3.60
N ALA A 834 -51.84 32.60 4.70
CA ALA A 834 -51.71 34.05 4.71
C ALA A 834 -50.55 34.54 3.82
N ALA A 835 -49.41 33.83 3.83
CA ALA A 835 -48.28 34.12 2.95
C ALA A 835 -48.62 33.87 1.47
N MET A 836 -49.29 32.75 1.16
CA MET A 836 -49.73 32.42 -0.19
C MET A 836 -50.73 33.47 -0.73
N ASN A 837 -51.71 33.87 0.08
CA ASN A 837 -52.67 34.90 -0.29
C ASN A 837 -51.98 36.23 -0.60
N LYS A 838 -50.92 36.60 0.14
CA LYS A 838 -50.17 37.82 -0.14
C LYS A 838 -49.39 37.76 -1.45
N ILE A 839 -48.82 36.59 -1.79
CA ILE A 839 -48.14 36.39 -3.08
C ILE A 839 -49.15 36.47 -4.22
N ILE A 840 -50.32 35.84 -4.07
CA ILE A 840 -51.41 35.89 -5.05
C ILE A 840 -51.93 37.32 -5.22
N GLU A 841 -52.08 38.08 -4.13
CA GLU A 841 -52.43 39.52 -4.17
C GLU A 841 -51.39 40.35 -4.95
N PHE A 842 -50.10 40.01 -4.82
CA PHE A 842 -49.01 40.74 -5.46
C PHE A 842 -48.87 40.44 -6.97
N TYR A 843 -49.01 39.18 -7.40
CA TYR A 843 -48.79 38.75 -8.79
C TYR A 843 -50.09 38.51 -9.59
N GLY A 844 -51.26 38.42 -8.93
CA GLY A 844 -52.57 38.14 -9.53
C GLY A 844 -53.03 36.68 -9.41
N GLU A 845 -54.33 36.44 -9.59
CA GLU A 845 -55.00 35.14 -9.34
C GLU A 845 -54.54 33.97 -10.22
N SER A 846 -53.85 34.24 -11.33
CA SER A 846 -53.36 33.21 -12.26
C SER A 846 -51.94 32.72 -11.96
N ILE A 847 -51.29 33.26 -10.92
CA ILE A 847 -49.92 32.90 -10.58
C ILE A 847 -49.84 31.52 -9.93
N LYS A 848 -48.81 30.76 -10.28
CA LYS A 848 -48.39 29.56 -9.53
C LYS A 848 -47.11 29.85 -8.76
N VAL A 849 -46.92 29.17 -7.64
CA VAL A 849 -45.77 29.37 -6.74
C VAL A 849 -45.02 28.06 -6.55
N HIS A 850 -43.69 28.07 -6.67
CA HIS A 850 -42.87 26.94 -6.25
C HIS A 850 -42.63 27.00 -4.75
N VAL A 851 -42.79 25.89 -4.02
CA VAL A 851 -42.58 25.88 -2.56
C VAL A 851 -41.39 25.01 -2.20
N ILE A 852 -40.44 25.56 -1.44
CA ILE A 852 -39.29 24.83 -0.90
C ILE A 852 -39.33 24.90 0.62
N ALA A 853 -39.49 23.74 1.25
CA ALA A 853 -39.73 23.65 2.68
C ALA A 853 -38.70 22.77 3.40
N HIS A 854 -38.21 23.26 4.56
CA HIS A 854 -37.20 22.56 5.36
C HIS A 854 -37.75 22.13 6.72
N CYS A 855 -37.41 20.91 7.17
CA CYS A 855 -37.68 20.47 8.54
C CYS A 855 -39.18 20.66 8.92
N VAL A 856 -39.48 21.46 9.95
CA VAL A 856 -40.86 21.76 10.35
C VAL A 856 -41.67 22.43 9.24
N GLY A 857 -41.05 23.25 8.39
CA GLY A 857 -41.69 23.82 7.22
C GLY A 857 -42.24 22.73 6.30
N GLY A 858 -41.50 21.63 6.12
CA GLY A 858 -41.95 20.46 5.36
C GLY A 858 -43.17 19.78 5.97
N LEU A 859 -43.26 19.70 7.30
CA LEU A 859 -44.46 19.20 7.99
C LEU A 859 -45.65 20.15 7.81
N ALA A 860 -45.41 21.46 7.97
CA ALA A 860 -46.44 22.49 7.93
C ALA A 860 -47.07 22.67 6.54
N ILE A 861 -46.29 22.64 5.46
CA ILE A 861 -46.84 22.75 4.10
C ILE A 861 -47.72 21.55 3.73
N HIS A 862 -47.36 20.34 4.17
CA HIS A 862 -48.21 19.17 3.96
C HIS A 862 -49.50 19.25 4.79
N ILE A 863 -49.44 19.78 6.02
CA ILE A 863 -50.65 20.08 6.81
C ILE A 863 -51.53 21.09 6.07
N SER A 864 -50.93 22.13 5.46
CA SER A 864 -51.67 23.16 4.72
C SER A 864 -52.39 22.59 3.49
N LEU A 865 -51.67 21.81 2.68
CA LEU A 865 -52.21 21.22 1.44
C LEU A 865 -53.21 20.10 1.72
N MET A 866 -52.82 19.09 2.52
CA MET A 866 -53.68 17.96 2.85
C MET A 866 -54.86 18.38 3.75
N GLY A 867 -54.70 19.46 4.53
CA GLY A 867 -55.78 20.08 5.29
C GLY A 867 -56.78 20.86 4.43
N GLY A 868 -56.43 21.16 3.17
CA GLY A 868 -57.25 21.98 2.26
C GLY A 868 -57.20 23.48 2.56
N HIS A 869 -56.18 23.94 3.27
CA HIS A 869 -55.97 25.36 3.58
C HIS A 869 -55.29 26.12 2.43
N VAL A 870 -54.54 25.41 1.58
CA VAL A 870 -54.00 25.91 0.31
C VAL A 870 -54.38 24.93 -0.79
N SER A 871 -54.91 25.42 -1.91
CA SER A 871 -55.19 24.59 -3.09
C SER A 871 -53.89 24.27 -3.83
N ALA A 872 -53.73 23.00 -4.23
CA ALA A 872 -52.62 22.55 -5.08
C ALA A 872 -52.56 23.30 -6.43
N GLU A 873 -53.66 23.87 -6.88
CA GLU A 873 -53.73 24.61 -8.16
C GLU A 873 -52.83 25.85 -8.19
N TYR A 874 -52.58 26.46 -7.03
CA TYR A 874 -51.68 27.61 -6.87
C TYR A 874 -50.21 27.21 -6.70
N ILE A 875 -49.90 25.91 -6.65
CA ILE A 875 -48.53 25.40 -6.45
C ILE A 875 -48.01 24.82 -7.77
N ALA A 876 -46.88 25.33 -8.25
CA ALA A 876 -46.20 24.80 -9.42
C ALA A 876 -45.42 23.52 -9.10
N SER A 877 -44.67 23.50 -8.00
CA SER A 877 -44.01 22.31 -7.47
C SER A 877 -43.67 22.44 -5.99
N LEU A 878 -43.41 21.30 -5.33
CA LEU A 878 -43.06 21.24 -3.91
C LEU A 878 -41.76 20.45 -3.68
N CYS A 879 -40.74 21.12 -3.14
CA CYS A 879 -39.51 20.50 -2.68
C CYS A 879 -39.44 20.46 -1.15
N CYS A 880 -39.17 19.29 -0.58
CA CYS A 880 -39.10 19.08 0.87
C CYS A 880 -37.77 18.43 1.28
N THR A 881 -37.12 19.00 2.30
CA THR A 881 -35.84 18.50 2.80
C THR A 881 -35.97 17.86 4.20
N ASN A 882 -35.53 16.60 4.29
CA ASN A 882 -35.52 15.69 5.45
C ASN A 882 -36.87 15.39 6.13
N SER A 883 -37.94 16.07 5.77
CA SER A 883 -39.26 15.91 6.39
C SER A 883 -40.37 16.29 5.43
N SER A 884 -41.51 15.64 5.60
CA SER A 884 -42.68 15.73 4.71
C SER A 884 -43.93 15.34 5.51
N MET A 885 -44.96 14.79 4.87
CA MET A 885 -46.06 14.12 5.57
C MET A 885 -45.60 12.98 6.52
N PHE A 886 -44.40 12.42 6.31
CA PHE A 886 -43.78 11.42 7.18
C PHE A 886 -42.63 12.04 7.98
N TYR A 887 -42.35 11.48 9.15
CA TYR A 887 -41.25 11.91 10.02
C TYR A 887 -40.75 10.74 10.90
N LYS A 888 -39.90 9.89 10.33
CA LYS A 888 -39.33 8.72 11.02
C LYS A 888 -38.02 9.08 11.73
N LEU A 889 -37.99 8.93 13.04
CA LEU A 889 -36.81 9.21 13.86
C LEU A 889 -35.80 8.05 13.86
N THR A 890 -34.52 8.38 14.03
CA THR A 890 -33.50 7.38 14.34
C THR A 890 -33.77 6.73 15.71
N ILE A 891 -33.28 5.50 15.95
CA ILE A 891 -33.47 4.79 17.23
C ILE A 891 -33.06 5.67 18.43
N SER A 892 -31.93 6.38 18.34
CA SER A 892 -31.45 7.28 19.40
C SER A 892 -32.41 8.45 19.66
N SER A 893 -32.93 9.07 18.60
CA SER A 893 -33.89 10.17 18.71
C SER A 893 -35.27 9.70 19.19
N SER A 894 -35.71 8.51 18.79
CA SER A 894 -36.93 7.87 19.28
C SER A 894 -36.88 7.63 20.79
N VAL A 895 -35.75 7.16 21.33
CA VAL A 895 -35.55 7.00 22.78
C VAL A 895 -35.65 8.34 23.51
N LYS A 896 -35.06 9.42 22.95
CA LYS A 896 -35.17 10.77 23.52
C LYS A 896 -36.62 11.25 23.58
N MET A 897 -37.42 10.95 22.56
CA MET A 897 -38.85 11.32 22.52
C MET A 897 -39.73 10.47 23.45
N TRP A 898 -39.35 9.22 23.74
CA TRP A 898 -40.05 8.38 24.70
C TRP A 898 -39.86 8.86 26.14
N LEU A 899 -38.64 9.27 26.51
CA LEU A 899 -38.36 9.86 27.82
C LEU A 899 -39.23 11.10 28.06
N PRO A 900 -39.66 11.38 29.31
CA PRO A 900 -40.51 12.53 29.63
C PRO A 900 -39.77 13.88 29.59
N LEU A 901 -38.73 14.02 28.75
CA LEU A 901 -37.87 15.20 28.64
C LEU A 901 -38.66 16.44 28.22
N VAL A 902 -39.55 16.33 27.22
CA VAL A 902 -40.37 17.46 26.77
C VAL A 902 -41.35 17.91 27.88
N PRO A 903 -42.18 17.04 28.48
CA PRO A 903 -43.02 17.40 29.63
C PRO A 903 -42.26 18.01 30.81
N MET A 904 -41.12 17.44 31.20
CA MET A 904 -40.28 17.98 32.27
C MET A 904 -39.70 19.35 31.92
N SER A 905 -39.19 19.52 30.70
CA SER A 905 -38.66 20.81 30.23
C SER A 905 -39.74 21.89 30.23
N MET A 906 -40.97 21.53 29.83
CA MET A 906 -42.13 22.45 29.88
C MET A 906 -42.50 22.80 31.33
N ALA A 907 -42.46 21.84 32.25
CA ALA A 907 -42.71 22.09 33.67
C ALA A 907 -41.65 23.02 34.30
N ILE A 908 -40.38 22.84 33.93
CA ILE A 908 -39.27 23.71 34.38
C ILE A 908 -39.43 25.14 33.85
N LEU A 909 -39.81 25.30 32.58
CA LEU A 909 -39.97 26.61 31.94
C LEU A 909 -41.22 27.38 32.41
N GLY A 910 -42.26 26.69 32.86
CA GLY A 910 -43.47 27.29 33.42
C GLY A 910 -44.24 28.12 32.38
N LYS A 911 -44.60 29.37 32.72
CA LYS A 911 -45.33 30.27 31.79
C LYS A 911 -44.42 30.91 30.71
N LYS A 912 -43.09 30.80 30.83
CA LYS A 912 -42.13 31.36 29.87
C LYS A 912 -41.60 30.23 28.98
N ASN A 913 -42.25 30.01 27.84
CA ASN A 913 -41.93 28.89 26.93
C ASN A 913 -40.83 29.22 25.89
N ILE A 914 -40.04 30.27 26.09
CA ILE A 914 -38.98 30.67 25.15
C ILE A 914 -37.63 30.47 25.85
N LEU A 915 -36.78 29.61 25.27
CA LEU A 915 -35.44 29.33 25.77
C LEU A 915 -34.43 30.25 25.08
N PRO A 916 -33.79 31.22 25.78
CA PRO A 916 -32.73 32.03 25.19
C PRO A 916 -31.50 31.15 24.96
N MET A 917 -30.93 31.15 23.77
CA MET A 917 -29.80 30.27 23.42
C MET A 917 -28.45 30.92 23.75
N LEU A 918 -28.29 32.21 23.44
CA LEU A 918 -27.11 33.02 23.78
C LEU A 918 -26.96 33.24 25.30
N GLN A 919 -25.73 33.51 25.73
CA GLN A 919 -25.38 33.75 27.13
C GLN A 919 -25.52 35.24 27.47
N GLU A 920 -26.74 35.69 27.80
CA GLU A 920 -26.95 37.00 28.42
C GLU A 920 -26.94 36.91 29.96
N SER A 921 -26.47 37.98 30.60
CA SER A 921 -26.29 38.11 32.06
C SER A 921 -27.59 38.04 32.88
N THR A 922 -28.76 37.97 32.24
CA THR A 922 -30.10 38.05 32.86
C THR A 922 -30.87 36.71 32.87
N THR A 923 -30.24 35.58 32.54
CA THR A 923 -30.93 34.28 32.46
C THR A 923 -31.31 33.69 33.83
N SER A 924 -32.60 33.32 34.01
CA SER A 924 -33.08 32.73 35.26
C SER A 924 -32.44 31.36 35.54
N PHE A 925 -32.36 30.98 36.82
CA PHE A 925 -31.78 29.68 37.25
C PHE A 925 -32.38 28.48 36.50
N ARG A 926 -33.69 28.51 36.19
CA ARG A 926 -34.39 27.45 35.47
C ARG A 926 -33.90 27.28 34.03
N HIS A 927 -33.57 28.37 33.33
CA HIS A 927 -32.99 28.30 31.98
C HIS A 927 -31.56 27.77 32.03
N ARG A 928 -30.75 28.17 33.02
CA ARG A 928 -29.40 27.64 33.22
C ARG A 928 -29.40 26.15 33.50
N LEU A 929 -30.33 25.67 34.33
CA LEU A 929 -30.52 24.24 34.59
C LEU A 929 -30.83 23.47 33.30
N LEU A 930 -31.77 23.97 32.49
CA LEU A 930 -32.15 23.31 31.23
C LEU A 930 -31.01 23.29 30.21
N LYS A 931 -30.24 24.38 30.06
CA LYS A 931 -29.03 24.42 29.23
C LYS A 931 -27.99 23.41 29.70
N SER A 932 -27.78 23.27 31.00
CA SER A 932 -26.86 22.28 31.56
C SER A 932 -27.34 20.84 31.30
N ILE A 933 -28.63 20.56 31.42
CA ILE A 933 -29.21 19.26 31.04
C ILE A 933 -28.98 18.98 29.55
N ALA A 934 -29.26 19.95 28.68
CA ALA A 934 -29.05 19.81 27.24
C ALA A 934 -27.58 19.51 26.88
N ARG A 935 -26.62 20.18 27.56
CA ARG A 935 -25.17 19.93 27.36
C ARG A 935 -24.71 18.54 27.81
N LEU A 936 -25.44 17.92 28.75
CA LEU A 936 -25.17 16.56 29.24
C LEU A 936 -25.78 15.47 28.36
N MET A 937 -26.64 15.83 27.39
CA MET A 937 -27.27 14.85 26.51
C MET A 937 -26.24 14.18 25.57
N PRO A 938 -26.31 12.85 25.36
CA PRO A 938 -25.45 12.14 24.41
C PRO A 938 -25.64 12.64 22.97
N ARG A 939 -24.53 12.76 22.24
CA ARG A 939 -24.44 13.26 20.84
C ARG A 939 -23.24 12.66 20.11
N TYR A 940 -23.16 12.79 18.80
CA TYR A 940 -22.07 12.18 18.01
C TYR A 940 -20.81 13.06 17.95
N GLU A 941 -20.95 14.39 17.84
CA GLU A 941 -19.81 15.33 17.82
C GLU A 941 -19.81 16.26 19.04
N LYS A 942 -18.62 16.69 19.46
CA LYS A 942 -18.46 17.75 20.47
C LYS A 942 -17.97 19.02 19.82
N CYS A 943 -18.66 20.11 20.12
CA CYS A 943 -18.26 21.45 19.72
C CYS A 943 -17.74 22.23 20.94
N PRO A 944 -16.68 23.04 20.82
CA PRO A 944 -16.25 23.92 21.91
C PRO A 944 -17.26 25.04 22.24
N PHE A 945 -18.18 25.38 21.32
CA PHE A 945 -19.19 26.41 21.55
C PHE A 945 -20.37 25.88 22.39
N ASP A 946 -20.63 26.53 23.53
CA ASP A 946 -21.71 26.15 24.45
C ASP A 946 -23.10 26.19 23.79
N GLU A 947 -23.34 27.14 22.88
CA GLU A 947 -24.62 27.28 22.19
C GLU A 947 -24.89 26.11 21.24
N CYS A 948 -23.88 25.71 20.45
CA CYS A 948 -23.94 24.51 19.61
C CYS A 948 -24.19 23.26 20.46
N GLN A 949 -23.54 23.18 21.62
CA GLN A 949 -23.75 22.07 22.54
C GLN A 949 -25.19 21.98 23.07
N VAL A 950 -25.80 23.12 23.42
CA VAL A 950 -27.21 23.17 23.86
C VAL A 950 -28.14 22.82 22.70
N PHE A 951 -27.91 23.40 21.51
CA PHE A 951 -28.72 23.17 20.32
C PHE A 951 -28.73 21.69 19.92
N SER A 952 -27.55 21.08 19.81
CA SER A 952 -27.40 19.66 19.50
C SER A 952 -27.91 18.74 20.62
N GLY A 953 -27.96 19.24 21.86
CA GLY A 953 -28.58 18.53 22.98
C GLY A 953 -30.10 18.42 22.83
N ILE A 954 -30.75 19.49 22.34
CA ILE A 954 -32.20 19.58 22.16
C ILE A 954 -32.66 18.86 20.89
N PHE A 955 -32.02 19.14 19.76
CA PHE A 955 -32.44 18.62 18.45
C PHE A 955 -31.69 17.34 18.02
N GLY A 956 -30.54 17.03 18.62
CA GLY A 956 -29.58 16.07 18.07
C GLY A 956 -28.56 16.75 17.17
N ASN A 957 -27.59 16.01 16.60
CA ASN A 957 -26.61 16.58 15.67
C ASN A 957 -27.34 17.00 14.38
N ALA A 958 -27.72 18.27 14.29
CA ALA A 958 -28.47 18.81 13.15
C ALA A 958 -27.59 18.88 11.88
N TYR A 959 -26.30 19.17 12.07
CA TYR A 959 -25.30 19.23 11.02
C TYR A 959 -24.00 18.53 11.41
N TRP A 960 -23.18 18.19 10.43
CA TRP A 960 -21.81 17.70 10.65
C TRP A 960 -20.82 18.86 10.51
N HIS A 961 -19.93 19.06 11.49
CA HIS A 961 -18.99 20.18 11.48
C HIS A 961 -18.03 20.15 10.27
N GLU A 962 -17.79 18.96 9.69
CA GLU A 962 -16.99 18.82 8.46
C GLU A 962 -17.63 19.50 7.23
N ASN A 963 -18.97 19.58 7.20
CA ASN A 963 -19.75 20.13 6.08
C ASN A 963 -20.08 21.62 6.24
N ILE A 964 -19.82 22.22 7.40
CA ILE A 964 -20.14 23.63 7.68
C ILE A 964 -18.85 24.47 7.68
N SER A 965 -18.91 25.65 7.06
CA SER A 965 -17.79 26.59 7.08
C SER A 965 -17.58 27.17 8.49
N ASN A 966 -16.35 27.57 8.84
CA ASN A 966 -16.07 28.19 10.14
C ASN A 966 -16.88 29.49 10.34
N ALA A 967 -17.13 30.23 9.26
CA ALA A 967 -17.91 31.47 9.27
C ALA A 967 -19.38 31.19 9.60
N MET A 968 -19.99 30.23 8.90
CA MET A 968 -21.38 29.84 9.10
C MET A 968 -21.61 29.23 10.49
N HIS A 969 -20.69 28.39 10.94
CA HIS A 969 -20.74 27.82 12.29
C HIS A 969 -20.67 28.91 13.37
N HIS A 970 -19.86 29.96 13.18
CA HIS A 970 -19.82 31.10 14.09
C HIS A 970 -21.12 31.90 14.07
N TRP A 971 -21.57 32.32 12.88
CA TRP A 971 -22.78 33.13 12.69
C TRP A 971 -24.02 32.45 13.26
N MET A 972 -24.22 31.16 12.97
CA MET A 972 -25.36 30.40 13.47
C MET A 972 -25.39 30.36 15.00
N ASN A 973 -24.26 30.13 15.65
CA ASN A 973 -24.21 29.93 17.11
C ASN A 973 -24.09 31.24 17.92
N LYS A 974 -23.60 32.33 17.32
CA LYS A 974 -23.35 33.61 18.03
C LYS A 974 -24.22 34.78 17.58
N GLU A 975 -24.73 34.77 16.34
CA GLU A 975 -25.48 35.90 15.77
C GLU A 975 -26.94 35.54 15.47
N ASN A 976 -27.20 34.34 14.92
CA ASN A 976 -28.53 33.99 14.35
C ASN A 976 -29.49 33.26 15.31
N LEU A 977 -29.00 32.64 16.39
CA LEU A 977 -29.86 31.90 17.35
C LEU A 977 -30.02 32.63 18.70
N PRO A 978 -30.85 33.68 18.81
CA PRO A 978 -31.08 34.33 20.10
C PRO A 978 -32.13 33.60 20.97
N LYS A 979 -33.21 33.05 20.39
CA LYS A 979 -34.38 32.54 21.14
C LYS A 979 -35.03 31.32 20.49
N LEU A 980 -35.31 30.28 21.29
CA LEU A 980 -35.95 29.04 20.84
C LEU A 980 -37.36 28.91 21.45
N PRO A 981 -38.45 29.05 20.67
CA PRO A 981 -39.81 28.83 21.18
C PRO A 981 -40.03 27.34 21.44
N MET A 982 -40.37 26.96 22.67
CA MET A 982 -40.49 25.56 23.08
C MET A 982 -41.95 25.02 23.03
N SER A 983 -42.93 25.88 22.75
CA SER A 983 -44.36 25.56 22.77
C SER A 983 -44.75 24.46 21.76
N ALA A 984 -44.22 24.52 20.53
CA ALA A 984 -44.56 23.56 19.48
C ALA A 984 -43.97 22.15 19.67
N PHE A 985 -42.99 21.97 20.57
CA PHE A 985 -42.42 20.63 20.88
C PHE A 985 -43.46 19.64 21.39
N ARG A 986 -44.55 20.11 22.03
CA ARG A 986 -45.65 19.23 22.47
C ARG A 986 -46.33 18.56 21.27
N HIS A 987 -46.60 19.33 20.21
CA HIS A 987 -47.20 18.81 19.00
C HIS A 987 -46.19 18.00 18.19
N LEU A 988 -44.95 18.51 18.07
CA LEU A 988 -43.87 17.79 17.37
C LEU A 988 -43.61 16.41 17.99
N ARG A 989 -43.68 16.26 19.32
CA ARG A 989 -43.60 14.95 19.99
C ARG A 989 -44.71 14.00 19.55
N LYS A 990 -45.94 14.48 19.35
CA LYS A 990 -47.05 13.64 18.85
C LYS A 990 -46.78 13.18 17.41
N ILE A 991 -46.37 14.10 16.54
CA ILE A 991 -45.97 13.80 15.15
C ILE A 991 -44.83 12.76 15.11
N CYS A 992 -43.77 12.98 15.89
CA CYS A 992 -42.63 12.06 15.99
C CYS A 992 -43.04 10.66 16.48
N ASN A 993 -43.94 10.58 17.46
CA ASN A 993 -44.42 9.30 17.99
C ASN A 993 -45.34 8.56 17.00
N ALA A 994 -46.15 9.28 16.24
CA ALA A 994 -46.97 8.70 15.16
C ALA A 994 -46.10 8.30 13.94
N GLY A 995 -45.02 9.04 13.69
CA GLY A 995 -44.16 8.90 12.53
C GLY A 995 -44.69 9.58 11.26
N PHE A 996 -45.77 10.35 11.38
CA PHE A 996 -46.42 11.11 10.31
C PHE A 996 -47.19 12.31 10.88
N ILE A 997 -47.62 13.24 10.01
CA ILE A 997 -48.35 14.45 10.41
C ILE A 997 -49.72 14.11 11.03
N VAL A 998 -50.03 14.75 12.16
CA VAL A 998 -51.28 14.59 12.91
C VAL A 998 -51.84 15.96 13.29
N ASP A 999 -53.12 16.00 13.66
CA ASP A 999 -53.74 17.21 14.22
C ASP A 999 -53.23 17.53 15.64
N ARG A 1000 -53.58 18.70 16.19
CA ARG A 1000 -53.22 19.11 17.56
C ARG A 1000 -53.62 18.08 18.63
N ASN A 1001 -54.65 17.29 18.39
CA ASN A 1001 -55.10 16.23 19.30
C ASN A 1001 -54.28 14.94 19.15
N GLY A 1002 -53.68 14.70 17.99
CA GLY A 1002 -52.88 13.53 17.64
C GLY A 1002 -53.59 12.58 16.68
N ASN A 1003 -54.69 12.99 16.06
CA ASN A 1003 -55.44 12.16 15.12
C ASN A 1003 -54.89 12.28 13.69
N ASN A 1004 -55.09 11.21 12.90
CA ASN A 1004 -54.74 11.20 11.49
C ASN A 1004 -55.80 11.93 10.64
N SER A 1005 -55.73 13.26 10.61
CA SER A 1005 -56.69 14.10 9.89
C SER A 1005 -56.21 14.49 8.48
N TYR A 1006 -54.95 14.19 8.13
CA TYR A 1006 -54.29 14.70 6.93
C TYR A 1006 -53.96 13.60 5.91
N LEU A 1007 -53.35 12.48 6.31
CA LEU A 1007 -52.97 11.40 5.38
C LEU A 1007 -54.17 10.66 4.75
N ILE A 1008 -55.39 10.99 5.17
CA ILE A 1008 -56.61 10.48 4.53
C ILE A 1008 -57.00 11.27 3.27
N HIS A 1009 -56.30 12.38 2.98
CA HIS A 1009 -56.58 13.29 1.86
C HIS A 1009 -55.42 13.42 0.84
N PRO A 1010 -54.91 12.31 0.27
CA PRO A 1010 -53.85 12.40 -0.74
C PRO A 1010 -54.30 13.08 -2.04
N GLU A 1011 -55.62 13.15 -2.32
CA GLU A 1011 -56.21 13.84 -3.47
C GLU A 1011 -55.82 15.32 -3.56
N ARG A 1012 -55.51 15.95 -2.41
CA ARG A 1012 -55.16 17.37 -2.32
C ARG A 1012 -53.69 17.67 -2.60
N MET A 1013 -52.89 16.63 -2.87
CA MET A 1013 -51.47 16.73 -3.22
C MET A 1013 -51.21 16.46 -4.71
N ALA A 1014 -52.15 16.88 -5.56
CA ALA A 1014 -52.10 16.73 -7.01
C ALA A 1014 -51.11 17.72 -7.66
N LEU A 1015 -49.81 17.56 -7.36
CA LEU A 1015 -48.73 18.44 -7.80
C LEU A 1015 -47.37 17.70 -7.84
N PRO A 1016 -46.39 18.16 -8.64
CA PRO A 1016 -45.05 17.59 -8.69
C PRO A 1016 -44.28 17.76 -7.36
N THR A 1017 -43.66 16.70 -6.85
CA THR A 1017 -42.91 16.74 -5.59
C THR A 1017 -41.49 16.19 -5.68
N LEU A 1018 -40.56 16.82 -4.93
CA LEU A 1018 -39.20 16.35 -4.70
C LEU A 1018 -38.95 16.16 -3.20
N TYR A 1019 -38.58 14.95 -2.79
CA TYR A 1019 -38.20 14.62 -1.42
C TYR A 1019 -36.69 14.39 -1.30
N MET A 1020 -35.98 15.27 -0.61
CA MET A 1020 -34.55 15.15 -0.37
C MET A 1020 -34.24 14.78 1.08
N SER A 1021 -33.21 13.98 1.32
CA SER A 1021 -32.72 13.68 2.67
C SER A 1021 -31.20 13.52 2.71
N GLY A 1022 -30.56 13.94 3.80
CA GLY A 1022 -29.15 13.64 4.02
C GLY A 1022 -28.94 12.14 4.27
N GLY A 1023 -27.82 11.56 3.83
CA GLY A 1023 -27.48 10.16 4.06
C GLY A 1023 -26.90 9.88 5.45
N ARG A 1024 -26.46 10.91 6.19
CA ARG A 1024 -25.89 10.83 7.56
C ARG A 1024 -26.69 11.62 8.59
N THR A 1025 -27.98 11.78 8.38
CA THR A 1025 -28.90 12.43 9.33
C THR A 1025 -29.05 11.60 10.60
N LEU A 1026 -28.97 12.25 11.76
CA LEU A 1026 -29.15 11.63 13.08
C LEU A 1026 -30.49 11.98 13.73
N LEU A 1027 -31.22 12.93 13.14
CA LEU A 1027 -32.51 13.40 13.64
C LEU A 1027 -33.65 12.57 13.03
N VAL A 1028 -33.73 12.54 11.70
CA VAL A 1028 -34.74 11.83 10.90
C VAL A 1028 -34.06 10.80 10.02
N THR A 1029 -34.63 9.64 9.74
CA THR A 1029 -34.04 8.62 8.84
C THR A 1029 -34.33 8.94 7.36
N PRO A 1030 -33.45 8.52 6.41
CA PRO A 1030 -33.74 8.59 4.98
C PRO A 1030 -34.99 7.82 4.54
N GLU A 1031 -35.51 6.92 5.40
CA GLU A 1031 -36.81 6.26 5.20
C GLU A 1031 -37.95 7.28 5.10
N THR A 1032 -37.82 8.46 5.71
CA THR A 1032 -38.84 9.51 5.65
C THR A 1032 -39.10 9.99 4.22
N SER A 1033 -38.05 10.27 3.45
CA SER A 1033 -38.17 10.68 2.05
C SER A 1033 -38.61 9.49 1.17
N PHE A 1034 -38.22 8.27 1.53
CA PHE A 1034 -38.67 7.04 0.86
C PHE A 1034 -40.17 6.82 1.01
N LEU A 1035 -40.70 6.86 2.23
CA LEU A 1035 -42.12 6.67 2.52
C LEU A 1035 -42.97 7.74 1.84
N ALA A 1036 -42.53 9.00 1.87
CA ALA A 1036 -43.25 10.09 1.21
C ALA A 1036 -43.31 9.92 -0.31
N ASN A 1037 -42.17 9.64 -0.96
CA ASN A 1037 -42.12 9.39 -2.39
C ASN A 1037 -42.98 8.16 -2.77
N LYS A 1038 -42.87 7.06 -2.02
CA LYS A 1038 -43.66 5.85 -2.24
C LYS A 1038 -45.16 6.13 -2.11
N TYR A 1039 -45.56 6.84 -1.06
CA TYR A 1039 -46.95 7.20 -0.82
C TYR A 1039 -47.52 8.06 -1.95
N MET A 1040 -46.78 9.09 -2.39
CA MET A 1040 -47.21 9.97 -3.48
C MET A 1040 -47.29 9.24 -4.82
N LYS A 1041 -46.31 8.40 -5.18
CA LYS A 1041 -46.40 7.57 -6.40
C LYS A 1041 -47.60 6.62 -6.41
N MET A 1042 -48.03 6.13 -5.25
CA MET A 1042 -49.20 5.25 -5.14
C MET A 1042 -50.53 6.01 -5.26
N HIS A 1043 -50.64 7.20 -4.68
CA HIS A 1043 -51.92 7.92 -4.60
C HIS A 1043 -52.08 9.05 -5.63
N GLN A 1044 -50.99 9.57 -6.20
CA GLN A 1044 -50.96 10.62 -7.23
C GLN A 1044 -50.08 10.23 -8.43
N PRO A 1045 -50.32 9.08 -9.08
CA PRO A 1045 -49.46 8.60 -10.19
C PRO A 1045 -49.44 9.51 -11.41
N GLY A 1046 -50.36 10.48 -11.51
CA GLY A 1046 -50.41 11.46 -12.61
C GLY A 1046 -49.39 12.59 -12.53
N TYR A 1047 -48.63 12.70 -11.43
CA TYR A 1047 -47.65 13.75 -11.20
C TYR A 1047 -46.24 13.19 -10.99
N ARG A 1048 -45.22 14.02 -11.24
CA ARG A 1048 -43.81 13.65 -11.05
C ARG A 1048 -43.44 13.66 -9.57
N HIS A 1049 -42.96 12.52 -9.07
CA HIS A 1049 -42.50 12.36 -7.70
C HIS A 1049 -41.07 11.81 -7.66
N GLU A 1050 -40.16 12.62 -7.13
CA GLU A 1050 -38.71 12.37 -7.13
C GLU A 1050 -38.16 12.22 -5.70
N ARG A 1051 -37.07 11.46 -5.56
CA ARG A 1051 -36.34 11.32 -4.30
C ARG A 1051 -34.84 11.42 -4.52
N VAL A 1052 -34.17 12.15 -3.64
CA VAL A 1052 -32.71 12.28 -3.62
C VAL A 1052 -32.19 12.01 -2.20
N VAL A 1053 -31.16 11.17 -2.07
CA VAL A 1053 -30.42 10.98 -0.82
C VAL A 1053 -29.00 11.48 -1.03
N VAL A 1054 -28.58 12.49 -0.27
CA VAL A 1054 -27.26 13.10 -0.41
C VAL A 1054 -26.30 12.48 0.60
N ASP A 1055 -25.41 11.61 0.12
CA ASP A 1055 -24.44 10.92 0.97
C ASP A 1055 -23.46 11.90 1.63
N GLY A 1056 -23.12 11.63 2.89
CA GLY A 1056 -22.22 12.48 3.67
C GLY A 1056 -22.90 13.66 4.38
N PHE A 1057 -24.09 14.07 3.95
CA PHE A 1057 -24.82 15.22 4.50
C PHE A 1057 -25.75 14.82 5.65
N GLY A 1058 -25.81 15.67 6.67
CA GLY A 1058 -26.73 15.63 7.81
C GLY A 1058 -28.10 16.24 7.50
N HIS A 1059 -28.83 16.65 8.54
CA HIS A 1059 -30.19 17.17 8.40
C HIS A 1059 -30.17 18.61 7.84
N SER A 1060 -29.52 19.55 8.52
CA SER A 1060 -29.45 20.94 8.05
C SER A 1060 -28.41 21.13 6.95
N ASP A 1061 -27.39 20.25 6.86
CA ASP A 1061 -26.30 20.32 5.87
C ASP A 1061 -26.80 20.52 4.44
N LEU A 1062 -27.97 19.97 4.09
CA LEU A 1062 -28.53 20.10 2.74
C LEU A 1062 -28.67 21.55 2.29
N LEU A 1063 -28.92 22.48 3.22
CA LEU A 1063 -29.15 23.89 2.93
C LEU A 1063 -28.03 24.81 3.43
N ILE A 1064 -27.40 24.48 4.57
CA ILE A 1064 -26.38 25.33 5.20
C ILE A 1064 -24.94 24.85 4.99
N GLY A 1065 -24.74 23.79 4.22
CA GLY A 1065 -23.42 23.21 3.94
C GLY A 1065 -22.58 24.06 3.00
N GLU A 1066 -21.26 24.04 3.22
CA GLU A 1066 -20.25 24.76 2.42
C GLU A 1066 -20.27 24.34 0.93
N LYS A 1067 -20.77 23.13 0.64
CA LYS A 1067 -20.87 22.57 -0.72
C LYS A 1067 -22.32 22.31 -1.17
N SER A 1068 -23.29 22.92 -0.51
CA SER A 1068 -24.70 22.69 -0.83
C SER A 1068 -25.09 23.24 -2.21
N ASP A 1069 -24.43 24.31 -2.65
CA ASP A 1069 -24.61 24.88 -3.99
C ASP A 1069 -24.06 23.99 -5.11
N GLU A 1070 -22.98 23.27 -4.85
CA GLU A 1070 -22.39 22.31 -5.80
C GLU A 1070 -23.19 21.00 -5.88
N ILE A 1071 -23.70 20.50 -4.75
CA ILE A 1071 -24.23 19.12 -4.64
C ILE A 1071 -25.76 19.08 -4.54
N VAL A 1072 -26.38 20.00 -3.80
CA VAL A 1072 -27.81 19.89 -3.42
C VAL A 1072 -28.70 20.78 -4.26
N PHE A 1073 -28.35 22.06 -4.41
CA PHE A 1073 -29.17 23.04 -5.12
C PHE A 1073 -29.44 22.69 -6.59
N PRO A 1074 -28.53 22.03 -7.35
CA PRO A 1074 -28.83 21.59 -8.71
C PRO A 1074 -30.04 20.66 -8.82
N HIS A 1075 -30.29 19.82 -7.81
CA HIS A 1075 -31.48 18.97 -7.78
C HIS A 1075 -32.77 19.77 -7.63
N VAL A 1076 -32.72 20.84 -6.82
CA VAL A 1076 -33.86 21.75 -6.60
C VAL A 1076 -34.17 22.54 -7.87
N LEU A 1077 -33.14 23.15 -8.49
CA LEU A 1077 -33.29 23.93 -9.73
C LEU A 1077 -33.86 23.07 -10.85
N LYS A 1078 -33.30 21.87 -11.06
CA LYS A 1078 -33.80 20.94 -12.07
C LYS A 1078 -35.26 20.56 -11.84
N HIS A 1079 -35.68 20.38 -10.58
CA HIS A 1079 -37.07 20.04 -10.27
C HIS A 1079 -38.02 21.19 -10.58
N VAL A 1080 -37.63 22.42 -10.25
CA VAL A 1080 -38.37 23.65 -10.56
C VAL A 1080 -38.49 23.86 -12.07
N GLU A 1081 -37.37 23.81 -12.80
CA GLU A 1081 -37.33 23.97 -14.26
C GLU A 1081 -38.27 23.01 -14.99
N LEU A 1082 -38.18 21.71 -14.67
CA LEU A 1082 -39.04 20.69 -15.27
C LEU A 1082 -40.53 20.92 -14.95
N ALA A 1083 -40.87 21.47 -13.78
CA ALA A 1083 -42.25 21.77 -13.45
C ALA A 1083 -42.78 22.98 -14.25
N GLU A 1084 -41.95 23.98 -14.53
CA GLU A 1084 -42.31 25.10 -15.41
C GLU A 1084 -42.54 24.65 -16.85
N GLU A 1085 -41.71 23.73 -17.37
CA GLU A 1085 -41.87 23.12 -18.70
C GLU A 1085 -43.17 22.31 -18.83
N GLU A 1086 -43.51 21.52 -17.80
CA GLU A 1086 -44.77 20.77 -17.71
C GLU A 1086 -45.99 21.70 -17.74
N ILE A 1087 -45.93 22.85 -17.05
CA ILE A 1087 -47.01 23.84 -17.03
C ILE A 1087 -47.10 24.57 -18.39
N GLY A 1088 -45.96 24.96 -18.98
CA GLY A 1088 -45.92 25.75 -20.22
C GLY A 1088 -46.28 24.97 -21.49
N SER A 1089 -46.14 23.65 -21.50
CA SER A 1089 -46.41 22.81 -22.68
C SER A 1089 -47.86 22.34 -22.83
N GLY A 1090 -48.73 22.57 -21.83
CA GLY A 1090 -50.16 22.21 -21.86
C GLY A 1090 -50.44 20.70 -22.01
N TYR A 1091 -49.41 19.85 -21.94
CA TYR A 1091 -49.52 18.42 -22.18
C TYR A 1091 -49.73 17.67 -20.86
N LEU A 1092 -51.00 17.46 -20.49
CA LEU A 1092 -51.37 16.31 -19.65
C LEU A 1092 -50.92 15.05 -20.40
N ARG A 1093 -49.81 14.45 -19.95
CA ARG A 1093 -49.21 13.27 -20.57
C ARG A 1093 -50.28 12.18 -20.71
N SER A 1094 -50.52 11.75 -21.95
CA SER A 1094 -51.53 10.73 -22.26
C SER A 1094 -51.21 9.43 -21.52
N ARG A 1095 -52.27 8.76 -21.08
CA ARG A 1095 -52.42 7.48 -20.38
C ARG A 1095 -51.53 6.28 -20.80
N ARG A 1096 -50.58 6.40 -21.73
CA ARG A 1096 -49.82 5.28 -22.32
C ARG A 1096 -48.50 4.92 -21.62
N GLU A 1097 -47.94 5.78 -20.75
CA GLU A 1097 -46.77 5.41 -19.91
C GLU A 1097 -47.17 4.87 -18.52
N CYS A 1098 -48.46 4.86 -18.18
CA CYS A 1098 -48.94 4.36 -16.88
C CYS A 1098 -48.75 2.84 -16.71
N ASP A 1099 -48.61 2.06 -17.78
CA ASP A 1099 -48.43 0.60 -17.68
C ASP A 1099 -46.97 0.18 -17.39
N GLU A 1100 -45.97 1.03 -17.65
CA GLU A 1100 -44.58 0.76 -17.27
C GLU A 1100 -44.26 1.20 -15.83
N GLY A 1101 -44.86 2.30 -15.36
CA GLY A 1101 -44.71 2.76 -13.97
C GLY A 1101 -45.32 1.82 -12.92
N VAL A 1102 -46.36 1.05 -13.29
CA VAL A 1102 -46.94 0.02 -12.42
C VAL A 1102 -46.00 -1.20 -12.30
N LYS A 1103 -45.23 -1.53 -13.35
CA LYS A 1103 -44.24 -2.63 -13.29
C LYS A 1103 -42.99 -2.27 -12.49
N GLU A 1104 -42.53 -1.01 -12.52
CA GLU A 1104 -41.45 -0.54 -11.63
C GLU A 1104 -41.90 -0.41 -10.16
N SER A 1105 -43.18 -0.15 -9.88
CA SER A 1105 -43.71 -0.09 -8.50
C SER A 1105 -43.59 -1.42 -7.72
N LEU A 1106 -43.36 -2.52 -8.43
CA LEU A 1106 -43.20 -3.88 -7.89
C LEU A 1106 -41.73 -4.35 -7.79
N ALA A 1107 -40.76 -3.58 -8.30
CA ALA A 1107 -39.34 -3.84 -8.07
C ALA A 1107 -38.92 -3.28 -6.70
N TRP A 1108 -39.27 -4.01 -5.63
CA TRP A 1108 -38.96 -3.65 -4.25
C TRP A 1108 -37.46 -3.92 -3.99
N SER A 1109 -36.59 -3.02 -4.40
CA SER A 1109 -35.17 -3.09 -4.02
C SER A 1109 -35.04 -2.77 -2.53
N VAL A 1110 -34.44 -3.70 -1.79
CA VAL A 1110 -33.98 -3.55 -0.40
C VAL A 1110 -33.17 -2.25 -0.29
N ASP A 1111 -33.54 -1.38 0.65
CA ASP A 1111 -32.81 -0.13 0.89
C ASP A 1111 -31.39 -0.51 1.35
N LEU A 1112 -30.36 -0.07 0.62
CA LEU A 1112 -28.95 -0.37 0.93
C LEU A 1112 -28.50 0.16 2.32
N TYR A 1113 -29.38 0.87 3.02
CA TYR A 1113 -29.20 1.44 4.35
C TYR A 1113 -29.90 0.64 5.47
N GLU A 1114 -30.51 -0.51 5.19
CA GLU A 1114 -31.19 -1.37 6.21
C GLU A 1114 -30.24 -2.13 7.15
N ASP A 1115 -28.93 -2.08 6.95
CA ASP A 1115 -28.00 -2.83 7.80
C ASP A 1115 -27.75 -2.12 9.14
N GLU A 1116 -28.47 -2.56 10.19
CA GLU A 1116 -27.96 -2.83 11.57
C GLU A 1116 -29.06 -2.90 12.66
N GLY A 1117 -30.21 -3.52 12.39
CA GLY A 1117 -31.27 -3.73 13.41
C GLY A 1117 -31.17 -5.01 14.25
N GLY A 1118 -30.38 -6.00 13.84
CA GLY A 1118 -30.56 -7.40 14.29
C GLY A 1118 -29.98 -7.83 15.65
N PHE A 1119 -29.15 -7.02 16.33
CA PHE A 1119 -28.46 -7.45 17.57
C PHE A 1119 -28.69 -6.53 18.78
N GLY A 1120 -29.79 -5.76 18.79
CA GLY A 1120 -30.06 -4.73 19.80
C GLY A 1120 -30.71 -5.19 21.11
N SER A 1121 -31.21 -6.43 21.21
CA SER A 1121 -32.07 -6.80 22.35
C SER A 1121 -31.31 -7.14 23.65
N TRP A 1122 -30.12 -7.76 23.59
CA TRP A 1122 -29.42 -8.22 24.80
C TRP A 1122 -28.43 -7.21 25.42
N GLY A 1123 -27.96 -6.22 24.66
CA GLY A 1123 -27.02 -5.20 25.16
C GLY A 1123 -27.68 -4.02 25.90
N PHE A 1124 -28.99 -3.86 25.77
CA PHE A 1124 -29.73 -2.68 26.26
C PHE A 1124 -29.75 -2.59 27.80
N CYS A 1125 -29.81 -3.72 28.49
CA CYS A 1125 -29.79 -3.76 29.96
C CYS A 1125 -28.42 -3.39 30.55
N LEU A 1126 -27.32 -3.68 29.83
CA LEU A 1126 -25.96 -3.42 30.30
C LEU A 1126 -25.59 -1.93 30.21
N VAL A 1127 -26.07 -1.25 29.15
CA VAL A 1127 -25.82 0.18 28.93
C VAL A 1127 -26.58 1.04 29.93
N ILE A 1128 -27.83 0.69 30.27
CA ILE A 1128 -28.59 1.38 31.33
C ILE A 1128 -27.89 1.23 32.69
N GLY A 1129 -27.36 0.04 32.98
CA GLY A 1129 -26.56 -0.21 34.19
C GLY A 1129 -25.29 0.64 34.26
N ILE A 1130 -24.52 0.73 33.17
CA ILE A 1130 -23.28 1.52 33.12
C ILE A 1130 -23.56 3.03 33.18
N VAL A 1131 -24.61 3.51 32.51
CA VAL A 1131 -25.00 4.93 32.57
C VAL A 1131 -25.47 5.32 33.97
N LEU A 1132 -26.23 4.47 34.66
CA LEU A 1132 -26.59 4.67 36.06
C LEU A 1132 -25.36 4.70 36.98
N VAL A 1133 -24.40 3.78 36.76
CA VAL A 1133 -23.14 3.75 37.53
C VAL A 1133 -22.30 5.00 37.28
N VAL A 1134 -22.18 5.50 36.04
CA VAL A 1134 -21.40 6.71 35.73
C VAL A 1134 -22.07 7.98 36.25
N ILE A 1135 -23.40 8.06 36.21
CA ILE A 1135 -24.16 9.18 36.81
C ILE A 1135 -24.01 9.15 38.34
N LEU A 1136 -24.10 7.97 38.96
CA LEU A 1136 -23.86 7.79 40.39
C LEU A 1136 -22.41 8.13 40.78
N PHE A 1137 -21.42 7.73 39.97
CA PHE A 1137 -20.01 8.04 40.21
C PHE A 1137 -19.71 9.55 40.08
N ARG A 1138 -20.33 10.23 39.12
CA ARG A 1138 -20.20 11.70 38.99
C ARG A 1138 -20.90 12.46 40.11
N LEU A 1139 -22.08 12.02 40.53
CA LEU A 1139 -22.79 12.62 41.67
C LEU A 1139 -22.02 12.42 42.97
N PHE A 1140 -21.37 11.26 43.15
CA PHE A 1140 -20.52 10.94 44.30
C PHE A 1140 -19.26 11.82 44.37
N PHE A 1141 -18.63 12.13 43.23
CA PHE A 1141 -17.48 13.05 43.19
C PHE A 1141 -17.87 14.52 43.34
N LEU A 1142 -19.06 14.93 42.89
CA LEU A 1142 -19.57 16.28 43.12
C LEU A 1142 -19.92 16.55 44.60
N SER A 1143 -20.27 15.52 45.39
CA SER A 1143 -20.45 15.66 46.84
C SER A 1143 -19.15 15.74 47.64
N ILE A 1144 -18.02 15.27 47.10
CA ILE A 1144 -16.72 15.29 47.78
C ILE A 1144 -16.01 16.65 47.65
N PHE A 1145 -16.42 17.50 46.72
CA PHE A 1145 -15.84 18.83 46.50
C PHE A 1145 -16.62 20.00 47.16
N CYS A 1146 -17.66 19.72 47.95
CA CYS A 1146 -18.44 20.72 48.71
C CYS A 1146 -18.40 20.51 50.23
N LEU A 1147 -17.38 19.81 50.76
CA LEU A 1147 -17.09 19.67 52.19
C LEU A 1147 -15.73 20.27 52.53
#